data_AF-A0AB34FG67-F1
#
_entry.id   AF-A0AB34FG67-F1
#
_cell.length_a   1.000
_cell.length_b   1.000
_cell.length_c   1.000
_cell.angle_alpha   90.00
_cell.angle_beta   90.00
_cell.angle_gamma   90.00
#
_symmetry.space_group_name_H-M   'P 1'
#
loop_
_entity.id
_entity.type
_entity.pdbx_description
1 polymer ?
#
loop_
_entity_poly.entity_id
_entity_poly.type
_entity_poly.pdbx_seq_one_letter_code
_entity_poly.pdbx_strand_id
1 'polypeptide(L)'
;MSLYNTILLRAESKPLEHRSVLTPSTVASLIQAGYEVKCERCKERCFSDEEMEAAGAILVPANSWLEAPLDHLVVGLKELTPSDMFPLKHTHLHFAHVFKGQPGWAKLLSRFARGGGALLDIEFLDDPNTPGRLLNPTSFHAGFCGAVLAVQSWARHVTNPESTGLPEAHPYSSEQEAVAETAACLQRRLQTTGRLPTVMVIGASGKCGSGAVDLCMRLGLPSDNILRCGRAQTSDPDFPAQVIQVDILINCIYLSDGTPPFLTKDQLEDPMRRLSVISDVSCDGDDMNNPIAVYSGHTSFTTPCMTVPTRDGPPLSVISIDHLPSLIPRDSSEYCSQQLLPSLLKLRQWETAQEWQMAREMYYTKVEEATSAEDTLPDGDRTESRSSLSLENRTSSDGSAESLSAASSTTSLVLEDGSKVRSTRALSPDDRSIDPQTPPEPATYLLDDGVCKATSSPDLLDSDSGSIMAEDSFDTKAVHAGHRPHDPATGAVSMPIVMASTYAQSTADHVAGDYVYSRKANPNRGDFEASVASLEHAKYGLAFSSGSAAIAMIVHLLEPRSNIIAIADAYAGTQRTFTLMAESLRISTTYVDGTELQRNLDKYATSKTEMIWIESPTNPLMQVVDLQAIASQAHRRGILVVVDNTLASPYIFNPIKHGADIVVHSATKHLAGHSDLVVGVIATNSKSLNDRLAFLQNAIGAVPSPFDCWLASRGLRTFHLRVNRANSNAQAVAEALQNSSHVLSVLYPGLASHSSRELVMRQHNHGGAGGGIVSFRIKGGFTAAEATTSVKNTSRMSHHHPDYQSGLSDEAAVETHDLIQHAEEEEEATTAPKKGMGATGGLGEAPGSKTASAKKESNVDKVKEALHMNVRLRLGDAQHIISAECDSEPEIMIPRFLWHSWERATLEGEEVVVVERTEPEDGEKALFFWNLNGQTLAILQPNYTTCAGVSVYNPGNFFTTTGPWSLMSHAGGSLYIAGMRGIDPATNSLAPVGLPRVRQAYRNMAALAEMVGVDLENCIRIVVYTTDMYRYRPMCNQIQIELWGDDPNTYPPRTIVEVDRLNDDDIVEVEGTFHAPHLGQGEKKC
;
A
#
# COMPACT_ATOMS: atom_id res chain seq x y z
N MET A 1 19.64 7.83 -17.82
CA MET A 1 21.04 7.33 -17.74
C MET A 1 20.98 5.84 -17.44
N SER A 2 22.03 5.07 -17.71
CA SER A 2 22.08 3.65 -17.28
C SER A 2 21.86 3.56 -15.77
N LEU A 3 20.80 2.85 -15.34
CA LEU A 3 20.37 2.84 -13.94
C LEU A 3 21.38 2.13 -13.02
N TYR A 4 22.05 1.08 -13.48
CA TYR A 4 23.01 0.31 -12.69
C TYR A 4 24.43 0.46 -13.25
N ASN A 5 25.28 1.23 -12.57
CA ASN A 5 26.73 1.29 -12.84
C ASN A 5 27.55 0.54 -11.77
N THR A 6 26.98 0.35 -10.58
CA THR A 6 27.59 -0.39 -9.48
C THR A 6 26.87 -1.71 -9.24
N ILE A 7 27.65 -2.77 -9.08
CA ILE A 7 27.18 -4.12 -8.72
C ILE A 7 27.70 -4.41 -7.31
N LEU A 8 26.81 -4.73 -6.37
CA LEU A 8 27.15 -5.01 -4.98
C LEU A 8 26.95 -6.50 -4.69
N LEU A 9 28.04 -7.26 -4.60
CA LEU A 9 28.02 -8.66 -4.18
C LEU A 9 27.82 -8.75 -2.65
N ARG A 10 26.68 -9.31 -2.25
CA ARG A 10 26.27 -9.57 -0.86
C ARG A 10 27.15 -10.64 -0.19
N ALA A 11 27.16 -10.67 1.14
CA ALA A 11 27.51 -11.85 1.91
C ALA A 11 26.31 -12.82 1.98
N GLU A 12 26.51 -14.12 1.78
CA GLU A 12 25.42 -15.09 1.84
C GLU A 12 25.01 -15.38 3.30
N SER A 13 23.70 -15.43 3.56
CA SER A 13 23.12 -15.64 4.89
C SER A 13 22.63 -17.08 5.15
N LYS A 14 22.52 -17.90 4.10
CA LYS A 14 22.11 -19.30 4.22
C LYS A 14 23.27 -20.13 4.80
N PRO A 15 23.09 -20.87 5.91
CA PRO A 15 24.15 -21.71 6.46
C PRO A 15 24.70 -22.71 5.44
N LEU A 16 26.02 -22.87 5.40
CA LEU A 16 26.77 -23.73 4.47
C LEU A 16 26.66 -23.33 2.98
N GLU A 17 26.08 -22.17 2.65
CA GLU A 17 26.14 -21.60 1.31
C GLU A 17 27.47 -20.87 1.07
N HIS A 18 28.54 -21.65 0.89
CA HIS A 18 29.89 -21.12 0.68
C HIS A 18 30.14 -20.53 -0.72
N ARG A 19 29.19 -20.63 -1.65
CA ARG A 19 29.37 -20.20 -3.05
C ARG A 19 29.34 -18.67 -3.21
N SER A 20 29.68 -18.20 -4.40
CA SER A 20 29.57 -16.80 -4.81
C SER A 20 28.98 -16.69 -6.21
N VAL A 21 28.10 -15.71 -6.46
CA VAL A 21 27.62 -15.44 -7.83
C VAL A 21 28.74 -14.87 -8.70
N LEU A 22 29.57 -13.99 -8.13
CA LEU A 22 30.70 -13.37 -8.82
C LEU A 22 32.00 -13.95 -8.28
N THR A 23 32.87 -14.35 -9.19
CA THR A 23 34.21 -14.89 -8.90
C THR A 23 35.29 -13.90 -9.35
N PRO A 24 36.53 -13.99 -8.84
CA PRO A 24 37.62 -13.06 -9.19
C PRO A 24 37.83 -12.84 -10.70
N SER A 25 37.69 -13.89 -11.53
CA SER A 25 37.80 -13.79 -13.00
C SER A 25 36.74 -12.87 -13.61
N THR A 26 35.49 -13.03 -13.16
CA THR A 26 34.33 -12.26 -13.64
C THR A 26 34.26 -10.85 -13.04
N VAL A 27 34.69 -10.65 -11.80
CA VAL A 27 34.88 -9.33 -11.17
C VAL A 27 35.84 -8.48 -11.99
N ALA A 28 37.03 -9.02 -12.31
CA ALA A 28 38.01 -8.32 -13.14
C ALA A 28 37.46 -8.01 -14.55
N SER A 29 36.65 -8.92 -15.12
CA SER A 29 36.00 -8.72 -16.43
C SER A 29 34.95 -7.60 -16.42
N LEU A 30 34.16 -7.49 -15.35
CA LEU A 30 33.17 -6.42 -15.17
C LEU A 30 33.86 -5.06 -14.96
N ILE A 31 34.94 -5.02 -14.18
CA ILE A 31 35.75 -3.80 -13.98
C ILE A 31 36.45 -3.39 -15.28
N GLN A 32 36.92 -4.34 -16.10
CA GLN A 32 37.46 -4.03 -17.44
C GLN A 32 36.39 -3.47 -18.38
N ALA A 33 35.13 -3.88 -18.24
CA ALA A 33 33.98 -3.25 -18.91
C ALA A 33 33.51 -1.93 -18.25
N GLY A 34 34.21 -1.47 -17.21
CA GLY A 34 33.99 -0.20 -16.53
C GLY A 34 32.80 -0.19 -15.58
N TYR A 35 32.34 -1.33 -15.08
CA TYR A 35 31.41 -1.40 -13.95
C TYR A 35 32.19 -1.20 -12.64
N GLU A 36 31.57 -0.56 -11.65
CA GLU A 36 32.09 -0.60 -10.28
C GLU A 36 31.58 -1.89 -9.61
N VAL A 37 32.47 -2.66 -8.96
CA VAL A 37 32.08 -3.84 -8.19
C VAL A 37 32.40 -3.61 -6.72
N LYS A 38 31.36 -3.56 -5.89
CA LYS A 38 31.46 -3.58 -4.43
C LYS A 38 31.26 -5.02 -3.95
N CYS A 39 32.01 -5.44 -2.94
CA CYS A 39 32.00 -6.80 -2.43
C CYS A 39 31.91 -6.77 -0.90
N GLU A 40 30.85 -7.34 -0.34
CA GLU A 40 30.72 -7.48 1.11
C GLU A 40 31.74 -8.47 1.65
N ARG A 41 32.45 -8.07 2.71
CA ARG A 41 33.40 -8.93 3.43
C ARG A 41 32.72 -10.17 3.97
N CYS A 42 33.22 -11.35 3.64
CA CYS A 42 32.57 -12.62 4.02
C CYS A 42 33.59 -13.72 4.34
N LYS A 43 33.51 -14.28 5.55
CA LYS A 43 34.39 -15.37 6.00
C LYS A 43 34.00 -16.75 5.49
N GLU A 44 32.73 -16.94 5.13
CA GLU A 44 32.17 -18.21 4.66
C GLU A 44 32.30 -18.39 3.14
N ARG A 45 32.57 -17.32 2.39
CA ARG A 45 32.66 -17.34 0.92
C ARG A 45 33.89 -18.14 0.47
N CYS A 46 33.73 -18.96 -0.56
CA CYS A 46 34.78 -19.86 -1.04
C CYS A 46 35.98 -19.13 -1.67
N PHE A 47 35.81 -17.88 -2.10
CA PHE A 47 36.89 -16.95 -2.47
C PHE A 47 37.07 -15.93 -1.34
N SER A 48 38.31 -15.68 -0.94
CA SER A 48 38.62 -14.78 0.17
C SER A 48 38.40 -13.30 -0.20
N ASP A 49 38.29 -12.45 0.83
CA ASP A 49 38.28 -11.00 0.67
C ASP A 49 39.47 -10.52 -0.20
N GLU A 50 40.67 -11.06 0.01
CA GLU A 50 41.89 -10.72 -0.73
C GLU A 50 41.85 -11.17 -2.20
N GLU A 51 41.25 -12.33 -2.52
CA GLU A 51 41.05 -12.76 -3.91
C GLU A 51 40.11 -11.82 -4.68
N MET A 52 39.11 -11.26 -3.99
CA MET A 52 38.14 -10.32 -4.56
C MET A 52 38.72 -8.91 -4.70
N GLU A 53 39.50 -8.45 -3.71
CA GLU A 53 40.22 -7.17 -3.76
C GLU A 53 41.34 -7.19 -4.83
N ALA A 54 42.05 -8.31 -4.99
CA ALA A 54 43.04 -8.50 -6.06
C ALA A 54 42.42 -8.53 -7.47
N ALA A 55 41.15 -8.90 -7.61
CA ALA A 55 40.38 -8.74 -8.83
C ALA A 55 39.86 -7.30 -9.06
N GLY A 56 40.03 -6.41 -8.07
CA GLY A 56 39.67 -4.99 -8.12
C GLY A 56 38.35 -4.62 -7.44
N ALA A 57 37.66 -5.55 -6.75
CA ALA A 57 36.43 -5.22 -6.05
C ALA A 57 36.68 -4.34 -4.82
N ILE A 58 35.82 -3.35 -4.60
CA ILE A 58 35.84 -2.49 -3.42
C ILE A 58 35.22 -3.25 -2.24
N LEU A 59 36.03 -3.64 -1.26
CA LEU A 59 35.55 -4.36 -0.08
C LEU A 59 34.76 -3.44 0.87
N VAL A 60 33.51 -3.81 1.18
CA VAL A 60 32.60 -3.09 2.08
C VAL A 60 32.14 -3.99 3.24
N PRO A 61 31.68 -3.45 4.39
CA PRO A 61 31.16 -4.26 5.50
C PRO A 61 30.04 -5.22 5.08
N ALA A 62 29.89 -6.35 5.78
CA ALA A 62 28.74 -7.24 5.59
C ALA A 62 27.42 -6.53 5.91
N ASN A 63 26.37 -6.80 5.14
CA ASN A 63 25.07 -6.12 5.19
C ASN A 63 25.06 -4.62 4.81
N SER A 64 26.11 -4.12 4.15
CA SER A 64 26.12 -2.78 3.55
C SER A 64 25.03 -2.61 2.47
N TRP A 65 24.58 -3.70 1.84
CA TRP A 65 23.49 -3.67 0.85
C TRP A 65 22.22 -2.99 1.38
N LEU A 66 21.90 -3.14 2.67
CA LEU A 66 20.71 -2.55 3.31
C LEU A 66 20.65 -1.03 3.17
N GLU A 67 21.79 -0.35 3.27
CA GLU A 67 21.89 1.11 3.23
C GLU A 67 22.67 1.61 1.99
N ALA A 68 22.81 0.75 0.97
CA ALA A 68 23.37 1.13 -0.32
C ALA A 68 22.43 2.08 -1.09
N PRO A 69 22.96 2.92 -2.00
CA PRO A 69 22.13 3.68 -2.95
C PRO A 69 21.27 2.79 -3.85
N LEU A 70 20.14 3.30 -4.35
CA LEU A 70 19.17 2.54 -5.13
C LEU A 70 19.64 2.21 -6.58
N ASP A 71 20.70 2.87 -7.05
CA ASP A 71 21.35 2.64 -8.35
C ASP A 71 22.38 1.48 -8.33
N HIS A 72 22.46 0.77 -7.19
CA HIS A 72 23.29 -0.43 -7.04
C HIS A 72 22.45 -1.69 -7.29
N LEU A 73 22.90 -2.55 -8.21
CA LEU A 73 22.35 -3.91 -8.34
C LEU A 73 22.90 -4.77 -7.20
N VAL A 74 22.04 -5.26 -6.30
CA VAL A 74 22.45 -6.19 -5.24
C VAL A 74 22.49 -7.61 -5.82
N VAL A 75 23.61 -8.31 -5.65
CA VAL A 75 23.83 -9.66 -6.18
C VAL A 75 24.11 -10.61 -5.02
N GLY A 76 23.34 -11.68 -4.92
CA GLY A 76 23.52 -12.77 -3.94
C GLY A 76 23.20 -14.10 -4.60
N LEU A 77 23.56 -15.24 -3.99
CA LEU A 77 23.31 -16.53 -4.62
C LEU A 77 21.98 -17.15 -4.20
N LYS A 78 21.67 -17.18 -2.91
CA LYS A 78 20.42 -17.72 -2.34
C LYS A 78 19.56 -16.64 -1.73
N GLU A 79 18.37 -17.01 -1.27
CA GLU A 79 17.33 -16.12 -0.75
C GLU A 79 17.79 -15.19 0.39
N LEU A 80 16.97 -14.18 0.65
CA LEU A 80 16.93 -13.49 1.93
C LEU A 80 16.05 -14.32 2.89
N THR A 81 16.30 -14.24 4.19
CA THR A 81 15.54 -15.03 5.18
C THR A 81 14.02 -14.78 5.01
N PRO A 82 13.19 -15.81 4.73
CA PRO A 82 11.75 -15.62 4.53
C PRO A 82 11.00 -15.14 5.78
N SER A 83 11.64 -15.23 6.96
CA SER A 83 11.17 -14.66 8.22
C SER A 83 11.36 -13.14 8.35
N ASP A 84 12.21 -12.54 7.52
CA ASP A 84 12.49 -11.11 7.61
C ASP A 84 11.37 -10.32 6.93
N MET A 85 10.60 -9.53 7.67
CA MET A 85 9.41 -8.86 7.13
C MET A 85 9.66 -7.48 6.49
N PHE A 86 10.89 -6.96 6.55
CA PHE A 86 11.23 -5.61 6.09
C PHE A 86 11.13 -5.45 4.55
N PRO A 87 10.65 -4.29 4.04
CA PRO A 87 10.60 -4.01 2.61
C PRO A 87 11.97 -3.99 1.93
N LEU A 88 12.04 -4.42 0.67
CA LEU A 88 13.27 -4.51 -0.12
C LEU A 88 13.26 -3.46 -1.23
N LYS A 89 14.08 -2.41 -1.03
CA LYS A 89 14.12 -1.20 -1.87
C LYS A 89 15.01 -1.30 -3.11
N HIS A 90 15.89 -2.30 -3.17
CA HIS A 90 16.85 -2.49 -4.26
C HIS A 90 16.35 -3.48 -5.29
N THR A 91 16.94 -3.44 -6.49
CA THR A 91 16.87 -4.57 -7.41
C THR A 91 17.90 -5.62 -7.00
N HIS A 92 17.44 -6.86 -6.81
CA HIS A 92 18.27 -8.00 -6.45
C HIS A 92 18.37 -8.98 -7.62
N LEU A 93 19.56 -9.54 -7.83
CA LEU A 93 19.85 -10.66 -8.72
C LEU A 93 20.32 -11.85 -7.87
N HIS A 94 19.44 -12.82 -7.62
CA HIS A 94 19.76 -14.04 -6.86
C HIS A 94 18.83 -15.22 -7.21
N PHE A 95 19.20 -16.45 -6.84
CA PHE A 95 18.34 -17.62 -6.98
C PHE A 95 17.34 -17.63 -5.82
N ALA A 96 16.04 -17.54 -6.11
CA ALA A 96 15.02 -17.22 -5.10
C ALA A 96 13.94 -18.28 -4.90
N HIS A 97 13.85 -19.34 -5.72
CA HIS A 97 12.81 -20.39 -5.72
C HIS A 97 11.35 -19.90 -5.89
N VAL A 98 11.06 -18.61 -5.70
CA VAL A 98 9.70 -18.05 -5.57
C VAL A 98 8.79 -18.35 -6.75
N PHE A 99 9.32 -18.42 -7.97
CA PHE A 99 8.51 -18.66 -9.17
C PHE A 99 8.02 -20.12 -9.31
N LYS A 100 8.50 -21.03 -8.46
CA LYS A 100 7.98 -22.41 -8.28
C LYS A 100 6.88 -22.51 -7.21
N GLY A 101 6.47 -21.41 -6.57
CA GLY A 101 5.41 -21.43 -5.55
C GLY A 101 5.78 -22.09 -4.21
N GLN A 102 7.07 -22.32 -3.94
CA GLN A 102 7.54 -22.99 -2.72
C GLN A 102 7.18 -22.23 -1.44
N PRO A 103 7.00 -22.90 -0.27
CA PRO A 103 6.47 -22.28 0.94
C PRO A 103 7.16 -20.96 1.35
N GLY A 104 6.37 -19.88 1.44
CA GLY A 104 6.86 -18.54 1.76
C GLY A 104 7.12 -17.63 0.55
N TRP A 105 7.02 -18.13 -0.69
CA TRP A 105 7.32 -17.36 -1.91
C TRP A 105 6.61 -16.00 -2.01
N ALA A 106 5.30 -15.97 -1.73
CA ALA A 106 4.51 -14.74 -1.78
C ALA A 106 5.00 -13.71 -0.76
N LYS A 107 5.38 -14.14 0.45
CA LYS A 107 5.92 -13.28 1.51
C LYS A 107 7.32 -12.73 1.19
N LEU A 108 8.11 -13.42 0.37
CA LEU A 108 9.38 -12.89 -0.14
C LEU A 108 9.14 -11.87 -1.27
N LEU A 109 8.23 -12.15 -2.21
CA LEU A 109 7.88 -11.21 -3.29
C LEU A 109 7.21 -9.93 -2.76
N SER A 110 6.31 -10.02 -1.78
CA SER A 110 5.61 -8.87 -1.21
C SER A 110 6.53 -7.91 -0.45
N ARG A 111 7.76 -8.32 -0.08
CA ARG A 111 8.80 -7.41 0.44
C ARG A 111 9.36 -6.51 -0.65
N PHE A 112 9.65 -7.03 -1.84
CA PHE A 112 10.12 -6.22 -2.97
C PHE A 112 9.03 -5.27 -3.44
N ALA A 113 7.79 -5.76 -3.58
CA ALA A 113 6.64 -4.93 -3.93
C ALA A 113 6.41 -3.77 -2.95
N ARG A 114 6.43 -4.02 -1.63
CA ARG A 114 6.33 -2.97 -0.60
C ARG A 114 7.54 -2.03 -0.54
N GLY A 115 8.70 -2.44 -1.03
CA GLY A 115 9.92 -1.62 -1.00
C GLY A 115 10.16 -0.78 -2.26
N GLY A 116 9.41 -1.05 -3.35
CA GLY A 116 9.70 -0.51 -4.68
C GLY A 116 10.90 -1.16 -5.39
N GLY A 117 11.46 -2.22 -4.81
CA GLY A 117 12.52 -3.02 -5.42
C GLY A 117 12.00 -4.07 -6.41
N ALA A 118 12.93 -4.85 -6.96
CA ALA A 118 12.62 -5.92 -7.91
C ALA A 118 13.52 -7.15 -7.72
N LEU A 119 13.00 -8.32 -8.06
CA LEU A 119 13.73 -9.59 -8.02
C LEU A 119 13.97 -10.12 -9.43
N LEU A 120 15.23 -10.24 -9.81
CA LEU A 120 15.66 -10.93 -11.03
C LEU A 120 16.16 -12.33 -10.63
N ASP A 121 15.34 -13.38 -10.84
CA ASP A 121 15.75 -14.74 -10.48
C ASP A 121 16.74 -15.32 -11.51
N ILE A 122 17.92 -15.69 -11.01
CA ILE A 122 19.03 -16.28 -11.78
C ILE A 122 18.64 -17.60 -12.47
N GLU A 123 17.71 -18.38 -11.90
CA GLU A 123 17.26 -19.64 -12.49
C GLU A 123 16.45 -19.43 -13.78
N PHE A 124 15.70 -18.33 -13.83
CA PHE A 124 14.74 -18.01 -14.89
C PHE A 124 15.23 -16.93 -15.88
N LEU A 125 16.50 -16.52 -15.77
CA LEU A 125 17.15 -15.67 -16.77
C LEU A 125 17.32 -16.41 -18.10
N ASP A 126 17.05 -15.74 -19.23
CA ASP A 126 17.13 -16.35 -20.57
C ASP A 126 18.59 -16.42 -21.08
N ASP A 127 18.96 -17.46 -21.81
CA ASP A 127 20.32 -17.68 -22.34
C ASP A 127 20.59 -16.69 -23.50
N PRO A 128 21.54 -15.73 -23.35
CA PRO A 128 21.77 -14.69 -24.35
C PRO A 128 22.33 -15.20 -25.68
N ASN A 129 22.70 -16.49 -25.76
CA ASN A 129 23.16 -17.18 -26.95
C ASN A 129 22.07 -18.08 -27.57
N THR A 130 21.02 -18.40 -26.80
CA THR A 130 19.91 -19.28 -27.21
C THR A 130 18.57 -18.73 -26.69
N PRO A 131 18.01 -17.69 -27.31
CA PRO A 131 16.75 -17.07 -26.85
C PRO A 131 15.60 -18.07 -26.73
N GLY A 132 14.77 -17.94 -25.69
CA GLY A 132 13.72 -18.89 -25.34
C GLY A 132 14.23 -20.16 -24.63
N ARG A 133 15.45 -20.15 -24.10
CA ARG A 133 16.02 -21.23 -23.29
C ARG A 133 16.65 -20.64 -22.03
N LEU A 134 16.21 -21.10 -20.87
CA LEU A 134 16.76 -20.64 -19.59
C LEU A 134 18.27 -20.91 -19.44
N LEU A 135 18.99 -19.91 -18.94
CA LEU A 135 20.42 -19.92 -18.63
C LEU A 135 20.73 -20.97 -17.56
N ASN A 136 19.91 -21.08 -16.51
CA ASN A 136 19.98 -22.15 -15.51
C ASN A 136 21.44 -22.45 -15.05
N PRO A 137 22.18 -21.43 -14.55
CA PRO A 137 23.65 -21.48 -14.48
C PRO A 137 24.20 -22.38 -13.37
N THR A 138 23.37 -22.82 -12.42
CA THR A 138 23.75 -23.71 -11.30
C THR A 138 23.36 -25.18 -11.51
N SER A 139 22.49 -25.49 -12.48
CA SER A 139 21.74 -26.75 -12.49
C SER A 139 22.61 -27.98 -12.78
N PHE A 140 23.66 -27.83 -13.60
CA PHE A 140 24.61 -28.92 -13.91
C PHE A 140 25.24 -29.48 -12.62
N HIS A 141 25.80 -28.61 -11.79
CA HIS A 141 26.40 -29.00 -10.53
C HIS A 141 25.38 -29.51 -9.52
N ALA A 142 24.12 -29.06 -9.55
CA ALA A 142 23.09 -29.63 -8.69
C ALA A 142 22.90 -31.13 -8.97
N GLY A 143 22.84 -31.53 -10.24
CA GLY A 143 22.73 -32.93 -10.63
C GLY A 143 23.99 -33.74 -10.33
N PHE A 144 25.17 -33.15 -10.58
CA PHE A 144 26.46 -33.76 -10.25
C PHE A 144 26.60 -34.04 -8.75
N CYS A 145 26.32 -33.05 -7.90
CA CYS A 145 26.39 -33.17 -6.44
C CYS A 145 25.30 -34.09 -5.87
N GLY A 146 24.09 -34.04 -6.44
CA GLY A 146 23.03 -34.99 -6.12
C GLY A 146 23.47 -36.43 -6.36
N ALA A 147 24.14 -36.69 -7.49
CA ALA A 147 24.70 -38.00 -7.83
C ALA A 147 25.89 -38.39 -6.92
N VAL A 148 26.73 -37.45 -6.48
CA VAL A 148 27.83 -37.68 -5.52
C VAL A 148 27.26 -38.27 -4.23
N LEU A 149 26.31 -37.56 -3.62
CA LEU A 149 25.68 -38.01 -2.37
C LEU A 149 24.90 -39.31 -2.57
N ALA A 150 24.23 -39.50 -3.72
CA ALA A 150 23.47 -40.72 -4.00
C ALA A 150 24.37 -41.97 -4.06
N VAL A 151 25.49 -41.90 -4.80
CA VAL A 151 26.43 -43.01 -4.94
C VAL A 151 27.16 -43.28 -3.63
N GLN A 152 27.54 -42.26 -2.86
CA GLN A 152 28.15 -42.44 -1.54
C GLN A 152 27.18 -43.04 -0.50
N SER A 153 25.92 -42.58 -0.48
CA SER A 153 24.87 -43.14 0.38
C SER A 153 24.63 -44.62 0.06
N TRP A 154 24.49 -44.95 -1.22
CA TRP A 154 24.35 -46.34 -1.67
C TRP A 154 25.60 -47.16 -1.34
N ALA A 155 26.80 -46.61 -1.52
CA ALA A 155 28.05 -47.29 -1.13
C ALA A 155 28.07 -47.71 0.35
N ARG A 156 27.42 -46.91 1.22
CA ARG A 156 27.44 -47.07 2.67
C ARG A 156 26.43 -48.10 3.23
N HIS A 157 25.26 -48.30 2.61
CA HIS A 157 24.23 -49.22 3.15
C HIS A 157 24.72 -50.67 3.42
N VAL A 158 25.73 -51.14 2.68
CA VAL A 158 26.30 -52.49 2.89
C VAL A 158 27.29 -52.55 4.05
N THR A 159 27.93 -51.43 4.42
CA THR A 159 28.91 -51.41 5.53
C THR A 159 28.26 -51.08 6.87
N ASN A 160 27.02 -50.60 6.89
CA ASN A 160 26.22 -50.44 8.10
C ASN A 160 24.72 -50.64 7.80
N PRO A 161 24.19 -51.88 7.92
CA PRO A 161 22.80 -52.20 7.57
C PRO A 161 21.73 -51.51 8.42
N GLU A 162 22.09 -51.01 9.61
CA GLU A 162 21.17 -50.27 10.50
C GLU A 162 21.20 -48.75 10.25
N SER A 163 22.04 -48.27 9.31
CA SER A 163 22.24 -46.85 9.02
C SER A 163 21.65 -46.44 7.68
N THR A 164 20.76 -45.46 7.73
CA THR A 164 19.90 -45.03 6.63
C THR A 164 20.51 -43.91 5.78
N GLY A 165 21.81 -44.04 5.46
CA GLY A 165 22.51 -43.19 4.50
C GLY A 165 23.79 -42.54 5.04
N LEU A 166 24.10 -41.34 4.52
CA LEU A 166 25.24 -40.53 4.98
C LEU A 166 24.91 -39.83 6.31
N PRO A 167 25.84 -39.76 7.27
CA PRO A 167 25.62 -39.05 8.53
C PRO A 167 25.73 -37.53 8.35
N GLU A 168 26.71 -37.09 7.57
CA GLU A 168 27.06 -35.70 7.27
C GLU A 168 27.80 -35.68 5.93
N ALA A 169 27.79 -34.55 5.23
CA ALA A 169 28.56 -34.30 4.02
C ALA A 169 29.21 -32.91 4.10
N HIS A 170 30.46 -32.80 3.68
CA HIS A 170 31.25 -31.56 3.73
C HIS A 170 31.63 -31.10 2.32
N PRO A 171 31.81 -29.79 2.07
CA PRO A 171 32.30 -29.27 0.80
C PRO A 171 33.68 -29.84 0.42
N TYR A 172 33.82 -30.24 -0.84
CA TYR A 172 35.10 -30.58 -1.46
C TYR A 172 35.78 -29.34 -2.04
N SER A 173 37.10 -29.37 -2.16
CA SER A 173 37.88 -28.32 -2.82
C SER A 173 37.60 -28.22 -4.32
N SER A 174 37.18 -29.32 -4.95
CA SER A 174 37.03 -29.44 -6.42
C SER A 174 36.15 -30.63 -6.84
N GLU A 175 35.65 -30.59 -8.08
CA GLU A 175 35.00 -31.73 -8.76
C GLU A 175 35.87 -32.99 -8.75
N GLN A 176 37.19 -32.86 -8.93
CA GLN A 176 38.10 -33.99 -9.02
C GLN A 176 38.27 -34.71 -7.68
N GLU A 177 38.26 -33.97 -6.57
CA GLU A 177 38.24 -34.54 -5.21
C GLU A 177 36.91 -35.25 -4.93
N ALA A 178 35.78 -34.63 -5.27
CA ALA A 178 34.45 -35.22 -5.14
C ALA A 178 34.31 -36.53 -5.92
N VAL A 179 34.84 -36.59 -7.15
CA VAL A 179 34.93 -37.83 -7.95
C VAL A 179 35.82 -38.87 -7.26
N ALA A 180 36.99 -38.48 -6.75
CA ALA A 180 37.95 -39.40 -6.15
C ALA A 180 37.42 -40.10 -4.89
N GLU A 181 36.84 -39.36 -3.93
CA GLU A 181 36.27 -39.97 -2.72
C GLU A 181 35.01 -40.80 -3.05
N THR A 182 34.19 -40.36 -4.01
CA THR A 182 33.02 -41.14 -4.47
C THR A 182 33.45 -42.44 -5.15
N ALA A 183 34.51 -42.42 -5.96
CA ALA A 183 35.09 -43.62 -6.55
C ALA A 183 35.68 -44.56 -5.48
N ALA A 184 36.33 -44.03 -4.44
CA ALA A 184 36.82 -44.82 -3.31
C ALA A 184 35.68 -45.43 -2.47
N CYS A 185 34.56 -44.73 -2.30
CA CYS A 185 33.33 -45.27 -1.71
C CYS A 185 32.77 -46.43 -2.56
N LEU A 186 32.60 -46.20 -3.87
CA LEU A 186 32.07 -47.18 -4.82
C LEU A 186 32.96 -48.44 -4.90
N GLN A 187 34.29 -48.27 -4.95
CA GLN A 187 35.25 -49.37 -5.00
C GLN A 187 35.22 -50.23 -3.73
N ARG A 188 35.04 -49.62 -2.54
CA ARG A 188 34.85 -50.36 -1.28
C ARG A 188 33.61 -51.27 -1.35
N ARG A 189 32.45 -50.74 -1.76
CA ARG A 189 31.23 -51.59 -1.90
C ARG A 189 31.36 -52.63 -3.02
N LEU A 190 32.07 -52.33 -4.11
CA LEU A 190 32.34 -53.31 -5.18
C LEU A 190 33.16 -54.50 -4.65
N GLN A 191 34.17 -54.25 -3.81
CA GLN A 191 34.96 -55.31 -3.16
C GLN A 191 34.12 -56.19 -2.20
N THR A 192 33.10 -55.63 -1.54
CA THR A 192 32.22 -56.39 -0.63
C THR A 192 31.10 -57.13 -1.35
N THR A 193 30.55 -56.58 -2.43
CA THR A 193 29.30 -57.07 -3.07
C THR A 193 29.50 -57.71 -4.44
N GLY A 194 30.65 -57.51 -5.09
CA GLY A 194 30.90 -57.96 -6.46
C GLY A 194 30.10 -57.23 -7.54
N ARG A 195 29.32 -56.19 -7.22
CA ARG A 195 28.50 -55.46 -8.20
C ARG A 195 28.54 -53.94 -8.07
N LEU A 196 28.35 -53.26 -9.20
CA LEU A 196 28.09 -51.83 -9.33
C LEU A 196 26.58 -51.53 -9.18
N PRO A 197 26.17 -50.28 -8.90
CA PRO A 197 24.76 -49.89 -8.86
C PRO A 197 24.18 -49.78 -10.28
N THR A 198 22.89 -50.02 -10.44
CA THR A 198 22.12 -49.46 -11.57
C THR A 198 21.57 -48.09 -11.16
N VAL A 199 21.85 -47.05 -11.92
CA VAL A 199 21.41 -45.67 -11.65
C VAL A 199 20.41 -45.24 -12.71
N MET A 200 19.23 -44.76 -12.30
CA MET A 200 18.28 -44.10 -13.18
C MET A 200 18.39 -42.59 -13.00
N VAL A 201 18.48 -41.85 -14.11
CA VAL A 201 18.45 -40.38 -14.12
C VAL A 201 17.24 -39.90 -14.90
N ILE A 202 16.26 -39.33 -14.21
CA ILE A 202 15.08 -38.70 -14.83
C ILE A 202 15.44 -37.28 -15.24
N GLY A 203 15.18 -36.92 -16.49
CA GLY A 203 15.63 -35.64 -17.06
C GLY A 203 17.07 -35.66 -17.57
N ALA A 204 17.62 -36.84 -17.89
CA ALA A 204 19.02 -37.05 -18.28
C ALA A 204 19.53 -36.19 -19.47
N SER A 205 18.63 -35.62 -20.28
CA SER A 205 18.95 -34.70 -21.39
C SER A 205 18.92 -33.21 -21.03
N GLY A 206 18.48 -32.86 -19.81
CA GLY A 206 18.49 -31.49 -19.29
C GLY A 206 19.84 -31.09 -18.69
N LYS A 207 20.07 -29.78 -18.46
CA LYS A 207 21.31 -29.26 -17.85
C LYS A 207 21.63 -30.00 -16.54
N CYS A 208 20.63 -30.19 -15.67
CA CYS A 208 20.77 -30.91 -14.41
C CYS A 208 21.10 -32.41 -14.57
N GLY A 209 20.23 -33.17 -15.26
CA GLY A 209 20.45 -34.61 -15.47
C GLY A 209 21.76 -34.92 -16.20
N SER A 210 22.27 -34.00 -17.04
CA SER A 210 23.57 -34.17 -17.70
C SER A 210 24.75 -34.18 -16.73
N GLY A 211 24.69 -33.44 -15.61
CA GLY A 211 25.72 -33.46 -14.57
C GLY A 211 25.69 -34.73 -13.72
N ALA A 212 24.49 -35.25 -13.43
CA ALA A 212 24.34 -36.55 -12.77
C ALA A 212 24.90 -37.69 -13.64
N VAL A 213 24.60 -37.68 -14.94
CA VAL A 213 25.16 -38.62 -15.93
C VAL A 213 26.67 -38.46 -16.06
N ASP A 214 27.21 -37.25 -16.11
CA ASP A 214 28.65 -37.00 -16.21
C ASP A 214 29.41 -37.58 -15.02
N LEU A 215 28.93 -37.40 -13.77
CA LEU A 215 29.51 -38.06 -12.62
C LEU A 215 29.52 -39.60 -12.79
N CYS A 216 28.39 -40.20 -13.17
CA CYS A 216 28.30 -41.65 -13.38
C CYS A 216 29.33 -42.16 -14.40
N MET A 217 29.58 -41.38 -15.48
CA MET A 217 30.62 -41.68 -16.47
C MET A 217 32.04 -41.52 -15.88
N ARG A 218 32.32 -40.45 -15.13
CA ARG A 218 33.62 -40.21 -14.47
C ARG A 218 33.97 -41.26 -13.41
N LEU A 219 32.95 -41.84 -12.75
CA LEU A 219 33.08 -42.96 -11.81
C LEU A 219 33.32 -44.31 -12.50
N GLY A 220 33.29 -44.37 -13.84
CA GLY A 220 33.51 -45.60 -14.60
C GLY A 220 32.35 -46.60 -14.54
N LEU A 221 31.11 -46.15 -14.28
CA LEU A 221 29.94 -47.03 -14.39
C LEU A 221 29.73 -47.43 -15.87
N PRO A 222 29.43 -48.70 -16.17
CA PRO A 222 29.07 -49.13 -17.52
C PRO A 222 27.86 -48.36 -18.05
N SER A 223 27.80 -48.11 -19.36
CA SER A 223 26.66 -47.42 -19.97
C SER A 223 25.31 -48.08 -19.67
N ASP A 224 25.27 -49.41 -19.63
CA ASP A 224 24.08 -50.20 -19.33
C ASP A 224 23.62 -50.08 -17.86
N ASN A 225 24.50 -49.59 -16.97
CA ASN A 225 24.18 -49.25 -15.59
C ASN A 225 23.63 -47.82 -15.43
N ILE A 226 23.60 -46.99 -16.49
CA ILE A 226 23.16 -45.59 -16.43
C ILE A 226 21.89 -45.42 -17.30
N LEU A 227 20.73 -45.66 -16.69
CA LEU A 227 19.44 -45.54 -17.38
C LEU A 227 19.06 -44.06 -17.53
N ARG A 228 19.10 -43.56 -18.77
CA ARG A 228 18.86 -42.15 -19.11
C ARG A 228 17.39 -41.96 -19.51
N CYS A 229 16.57 -41.45 -18.60
CA CYS A 229 15.14 -41.32 -18.80
C CYS A 229 14.75 -39.89 -19.21
N GLY A 230 14.02 -39.75 -20.31
CA GLY A 230 13.38 -38.52 -20.77
C GLY A 230 11.87 -38.69 -20.92
N ARG A 231 11.21 -37.75 -21.63
CA ARG A 231 9.75 -37.75 -21.82
C ARG A 231 9.21 -39.05 -22.45
N ALA A 232 9.97 -39.69 -23.34
CA ALA A 232 9.54 -40.94 -23.98
C ALA A 232 9.48 -42.13 -22.99
N GLN A 233 10.47 -42.25 -22.09
CA GLN A 233 10.50 -43.31 -21.08
C GLN A 233 9.51 -43.05 -19.93
N THR A 234 9.38 -41.79 -19.51
CA THR A 234 8.44 -41.37 -18.44
C THR A 234 6.97 -41.41 -18.86
N SER A 235 6.67 -41.63 -20.14
CA SER A 235 5.31 -41.84 -20.67
C SER A 235 4.93 -43.34 -20.79
N ASP A 236 5.82 -44.25 -20.44
CA ASP A 236 5.56 -45.70 -20.43
C ASP A 236 4.70 -46.08 -19.21
N PRO A 237 3.54 -46.73 -19.37
CA PRO A 237 2.71 -47.18 -18.23
C PRO A 237 3.46 -48.09 -17.25
N ASP A 238 4.46 -48.84 -17.70
CA ASP A 238 5.27 -49.71 -16.85
C ASP A 238 6.44 -48.97 -16.19
N PHE A 239 6.63 -47.66 -16.45
CA PHE A 239 7.75 -46.87 -15.90
C PHE A 239 7.88 -46.92 -14.37
N PRO A 240 6.81 -46.82 -13.56
CA PRO A 240 6.91 -46.93 -12.10
C PRO A 240 7.46 -48.29 -11.63
N ALA A 241 7.14 -49.38 -12.35
CA ALA A 241 7.69 -50.70 -12.07
C ALA A 241 9.18 -50.80 -12.45
N GLN A 242 9.64 -50.02 -13.43
CA GLN A 242 11.07 -49.91 -13.78
C GLN A 242 11.85 -49.12 -12.73
N VAL A 243 11.25 -48.08 -12.13
CA VAL A 243 11.87 -47.23 -11.09
C VAL A 243 12.29 -48.03 -9.84
N ILE A 244 11.46 -48.96 -9.36
CA ILE A 244 11.78 -49.76 -8.15
C ILE A 244 12.86 -50.84 -8.39
N GLN A 245 13.22 -51.10 -9.65
CA GLN A 245 14.16 -52.15 -10.06
C GLN A 245 15.60 -51.68 -10.28
N VAL A 246 15.90 -50.38 -10.16
CA VAL A 246 17.28 -49.87 -10.10
C VAL A 246 17.82 -49.84 -8.66
N ASP A 247 19.10 -49.51 -8.47
CA ASP A 247 19.67 -49.33 -7.13
C ASP A 247 19.49 -47.89 -6.60
N ILE A 248 19.69 -46.93 -7.51
CA ILE A 248 19.71 -45.49 -7.24
C ILE A 248 18.78 -44.80 -8.24
N LEU A 249 17.87 -43.99 -7.74
CA LEU A 249 17.09 -43.04 -8.54
C LEU A 249 17.65 -41.63 -8.33
N ILE A 250 17.81 -40.89 -9.41
CA ILE A 250 18.14 -39.46 -9.39
C ILE A 250 17.05 -38.73 -10.18
N ASN A 251 16.23 -37.94 -9.50
CA ASN A 251 15.29 -37.05 -10.17
C ASN A 251 15.98 -35.72 -10.47
N CYS A 252 15.92 -35.27 -11.72
CA CYS A 252 16.45 -33.99 -12.19
C CYS A 252 15.41 -33.22 -13.02
N ILE A 253 14.11 -33.44 -12.77
CA ILE A 253 13.02 -32.63 -13.33
C ILE A 253 12.13 -32.08 -12.22
N TYR A 254 11.60 -30.88 -12.45
CA TYR A 254 10.48 -30.29 -11.74
C TYR A 254 9.24 -30.35 -12.67
N LEU A 255 8.05 -30.56 -12.11
CA LEU A 255 6.81 -30.75 -12.88
C LEU A 255 5.78 -29.66 -12.56
N SER A 256 5.18 -29.08 -13.60
CA SER A 256 4.08 -28.10 -13.49
C SER A 256 2.78 -28.75 -13.96
N ASP A 257 1.96 -29.13 -12.99
CA ASP A 257 0.59 -29.66 -13.09
C ASP A 257 0.33 -30.93 -13.94
N GLY A 258 -0.60 -31.74 -13.44
CA GLY A 258 -1.34 -32.74 -14.24
C GLY A 258 -0.59 -34.02 -14.64
N THR A 259 0.65 -34.21 -14.22
CA THR A 259 1.41 -35.45 -14.44
C THR A 259 1.28 -36.38 -13.21
N PRO A 260 0.82 -37.64 -13.34
CA PRO A 260 0.79 -38.58 -12.22
C PRO A 260 2.20 -38.88 -11.67
N PRO A 261 2.36 -39.11 -10.36
CA PRO A 261 3.66 -39.40 -9.77
C PRO A 261 4.26 -40.70 -10.32
N PHE A 262 5.56 -40.66 -10.63
CA PHE A 262 6.33 -41.81 -11.12
C PHE A 262 6.65 -42.83 -10.02
N LEU A 263 6.61 -42.42 -8.76
CA LEU A 263 6.82 -43.29 -7.61
C LEU A 263 5.91 -42.90 -6.45
N THR A 264 5.23 -43.89 -5.87
CA THR A 264 4.27 -43.75 -4.75
C THR A 264 4.58 -44.75 -3.64
N LYS A 265 4.07 -44.50 -2.42
CA LYS A 265 4.39 -45.32 -1.24
C LYS A 265 4.00 -46.79 -1.41
N ASP A 266 2.86 -47.09 -2.03
CA ASP A 266 2.40 -48.46 -2.23
C ASP A 266 3.34 -49.28 -3.15
N GLN A 267 4.07 -48.63 -4.05
CA GLN A 267 5.04 -49.28 -4.94
C GLN A 267 6.37 -49.61 -4.23
N LEU A 268 6.62 -49.04 -3.04
CA LEU A 268 7.82 -49.35 -2.26
C LEU A 268 7.72 -50.69 -1.51
N GLU A 269 6.51 -51.22 -1.33
CA GLU A 269 6.25 -52.43 -0.55
C GLU A 269 6.37 -53.72 -1.41
N ASP A 270 7.09 -53.67 -2.53
CA ASP A 270 7.51 -54.86 -3.29
C ASP A 270 8.74 -55.51 -2.62
N PRO A 271 8.67 -56.78 -2.15
CA PRO A 271 9.82 -57.49 -1.60
C PRO A 271 10.98 -57.69 -2.58
N MET A 272 10.73 -57.53 -3.90
CA MET A 272 11.74 -57.58 -4.97
C MET A 272 12.34 -56.21 -5.31
N ARG A 273 11.96 -55.12 -4.61
CA ARG A 273 12.51 -53.77 -4.80
C ARG A 273 14.03 -53.77 -4.61
N ARG A 274 14.74 -53.18 -5.57
CA ARG A 274 16.18 -52.91 -5.50
C ARG A 274 16.50 -51.48 -5.06
N LEU A 275 15.58 -50.54 -5.30
CA LEU A 275 15.77 -49.12 -5.06
C LEU A 275 15.99 -48.86 -3.56
N SER A 276 17.19 -48.40 -3.20
CA SER A 276 17.55 -48.06 -1.81
C SER A 276 17.99 -46.60 -1.62
N VAL A 277 18.32 -45.87 -2.70
CA VAL A 277 18.62 -44.44 -2.62
C VAL A 277 17.85 -43.66 -3.67
N ILE A 278 17.21 -42.57 -3.25
CA ILE A 278 16.66 -41.51 -4.08
C ILE A 278 17.49 -40.25 -3.84
N SER A 279 17.86 -39.54 -4.90
CA SER A 279 18.41 -38.19 -4.86
C SER A 279 17.51 -37.28 -5.69
N ASP A 280 16.73 -36.46 -5.00
CA ASP A 280 15.71 -35.61 -5.59
C ASP A 280 16.25 -34.18 -5.71
N VAL A 281 16.72 -33.83 -6.91
CA VAL A 281 17.54 -32.63 -7.14
C VAL A 281 16.69 -31.38 -7.35
N SER A 282 15.40 -31.53 -7.69
CA SER A 282 14.41 -30.45 -7.69
C SER A 282 14.02 -30.00 -6.28
N CYS A 283 14.23 -30.86 -5.26
CA CYS A 283 14.01 -30.58 -3.84
C CYS A 283 12.56 -30.17 -3.51
N ASP A 284 11.60 -30.72 -4.25
CA ASP A 284 10.16 -30.41 -4.25
C ASP A 284 9.35 -31.39 -3.36
N GLY A 285 9.94 -31.87 -2.25
CA GLY A 285 9.37 -32.88 -1.35
C GLY A 285 7.95 -32.60 -0.84
N ASP A 286 7.55 -31.33 -0.73
CA ASP A 286 6.22 -30.89 -0.27
C ASP A 286 5.32 -30.35 -1.41
N ASP A 287 5.73 -30.48 -2.67
CA ASP A 287 4.92 -30.07 -3.83
C ASP A 287 3.89 -31.16 -4.20
N MET A 288 2.65 -30.76 -4.47
CA MET A 288 1.57 -31.66 -4.89
C MET A 288 1.83 -32.34 -6.25
N ASN A 289 2.71 -31.78 -7.08
CA ASN A 289 3.12 -32.30 -8.38
C ASN A 289 4.43 -33.13 -8.33
N ASN A 290 5.01 -33.36 -7.14
CA ASN A 290 6.28 -34.07 -7.03
C ASN A 290 6.19 -35.49 -7.67
N PRO A 291 7.05 -35.82 -8.65
CA PRO A 291 7.05 -37.14 -9.28
C PRO A 291 7.39 -38.29 -8.33
N ILE A 292 8.01 -38.01 -7.19
CA ILE A 292 8.56 -38.94 -6.19
C ILE A 292 7.78 -38.81 -4.87
N ALA A 293 6.46 -39.03 -4.94
CA ALA A 293 5.48 -38.89 -3.85
C ALA A 293 5.60 -39.96 -2.75
N VAL A 294 6.78 -40.05 -2.12
CA VAL A 294 7.13 -41.02 -1.06
C VAL A 294 7.68 -40.37 0.22
N TYR A 295 8.07 -39.11 0.20
CA TYR A 295 8.62 -38.36 1.34
C TYR A 295 7.94 -36.99 1.50
N SER A 296 8.50 -36.14 2.37
CA SER A 296 8.05 -34.76 2.65
C SER A 296 9.20 -34.01 3.34
N GLY A 297 9.31 -32.70 3.14
CA GLY A 297 10.40 -31.86 3.66
C GLY A 297 11.75 -32.04 2.94
N HIS A 298 12.80 -31.43 3.49
CA HIS A 298 14.14 -31.35 2.87
C HIS A 298 15.24 -31.96 3.77
N THR A 299 16.39 -32.28 3.19
CA THR A 299 17.61 -32.68 3.91
C THR A 299 18.67 -31.56 3.88
N SER A 300 19.71 -31.67 4.71
CA SER A 300 20.80 -30.68 4.84
C SER A 300 22.17 -31.35 4.70
N PHE A 301 23.24 -30.58 4.50
CA PHE A 301 24.60 -31.15 4.56
C PHE A 301 24.95 -31.77 5.93
N THR A 302 24.35 -31.28 7.01
CA THR A 302 24.47 -31.85 8.37
C THR A 302 23.58 -33.07 8.64
N THR A 303 22.64 -33.40 7.75
CA THR A 303 21.83 -34.63 7.78
C THR A 303 21.40 -34.95 6.34
N PRO A 304 22.30 -35.49 5.48
CA PRO A 304 22.09 -35.54 4.04
C PRO A 304 20.97 -36.48 3.58
N CYS A 305 20.62 -37.47 4.39
CA CYS A 305 19.65 -38.50 4.08
C CYS A 305 18.52 -38.52 5.11
N MET A 306 17.27 -38.53 4.65
CA MET A 306 16.11 -38.92 5.45
C MET A 306 15.71 -40.37 5.13
N THR A 307 15.02 -41.03 6.06
CA THR A 307 14.55 -42.42 5.89
C THR A 307 13.09 -42.44 5.47
N VAL A 308 12.76 -43.18 4.41
CA VAL A 308 11.36 -43.50 4.07
C VAL A 308 11.01 -44.84 4.74
N PRO A 309 10.00 -44.90 5.64
CA PRO A 309 9.54 -46.14 6.22
C PRO A 309 8.96 -47.08 5.15
N THR A 310 9.43 -48.31 5.12
CA THR A 310 8.94 -49.41 4.27
C THR A 310 8.82 -50.67 5.13
N ARG A 311 7.86 -51.55 4.80
CA ARG A 311 7.66 -52.86 5.42
C ARG A 311 8.53 -53.92 4.77
N ASP A 312 8.62 -53.86 3.44
CA ASP A 312 9.29 -54.84 2.59
C ASP A 312 10.39 -54.19 1.72
N GLY A 313 11.37 -54.99 1.30
CA GLY A 313 12.54 -54.52 0.54
C GLY A 313 13.66 -53.90 1.40
N PRO A 314 14.69 -53.30 0.78
CA PRO A 314 15.81 -52.68 1.50
C PRO A 314 15.43 -51.33 2.14
N PRO A 315 16.15 -50.86 3.19
CA PRO A 315 15.98 -49.50 3.70
C PRO A 315 16.12 -48.45 2.59
N LEU A 316 15.23 -47.45 2.58
CA LEU A 316 15.19 -46.40 1.56
C LEU A 316 15.63 -45.06 2.14
N SER A 317 16.67 -44.49 1.54
CA SER A 317 17.22 -43.17 1.88
C SER A 317 16.85 -42.15 0.79
N VAL A 318 16.34 -40.97 1.18
CA VAL A 318 16.10 -39.84 0.28
C VAL A 318 17.07 -38.70 0.60
N ILE A 319 17.69 -38.15 -0.44
CA ILE A 319 18.49 -36.91 -0.40
C ILE A 319 17.68 -35.84 -1.13
N SER A 320 17.47 -34.69 -0.50
CA SER A 320 16.68 -33.57 -1.03
C SER A 320 17.23 -32.26 -0.45
N ILE A 321 18.40 -31.82 -0.93
CA ILE A 321 19.10 -30.61 -0.44
C ILE A 321 18.91 -29.47 -1.44
N ASP A 322 18.38 -28.32 -1.02
CA ASP A 322 18.03 -27.19 -1.90
C ASP A 322 19.25 -26.41 -2.46
N HIS A 323 20.45 -26.72 -1.98
CA HIS A 323 21.71 -26.06 -2.33
C HIS A 323 22.84 -27.06 -2.61
N LEU A 324 22.51 -28.18 -3.27
CA LEU A 324 23.47 -29.24 -3.67
C LEU A 324 24.82 -28.76 -4.25
N PRO A 325 24.92 -27.72 -5.11
CA PRO A 325 26.20 -27.30 -5.67
C PRO A 325 27.22 -26.77 -4.64
N SER A 326 26.77 -26.36 -3.44
CA SER A 326 27.66 -25.90 -2.36
C SER A 326 28.60 -27.00 -1.84
N LEU A 327 28.37 -28.25 -2.25
CA LEU A 327 29.28 -29.39 -2.08
C LEU A 327 30.61 -29.26 -2.85
N ILE A 328 30.68 -28.39 -3.88
CA ILE A 328 31.91 -28.03 -4.63
C ILE A 328 31.86 -26.53 -4.94
N PRO A 329 32.09 -25.67 -3.93
CA PRO A 329 31.63 -24.29 -4.00
C PRO A 329 32.48 -23.43 -4.95
N ARG A 330 33.78 -23.68 -5.12
CA ARG A 330 34.62 -22.93 -6.08
C ARG A 330 34.22 -23.23 -7.53
N ASP A 331 34.23 -24.49 -7.94
CA ASP A 331 33.96 -24.89 -9.33
C ASP A 331 32.53 -24.53 -9.78
N SER A 332 31.54 -24.73 -8.90
CA SER A 332 30.15 -24.36 -9.20
C SER A 332 29.92 -22.84 -9.22
N SER A 333 30.67 -22.05 -8.44
CA SER A 333 30.65 -20.59 -8.52
C SER A 333 31.29 -20.08 -9.81
N GLU A 334 32.46 -20.62 -10.18
CA GLU A 334 33.18 -20.21 -11.40
C GLU A 334 32.36 -20.53 -12.65
N TYR A 335 31.77 -21.73 -12.72
CA TYR A 335 30.83 -22.09 -13.79
C TYR A 335 29.60 -21.16 -13.82
N CYS A 336 28.95 -20.95 -12.66
CA CYS A 336 27.76 -20.09 -12.57
C CYS A 336 28.06 -18.65 -13.05
N SER A 337 29.16 -18.05 -12.58
CA SER A 337 29.54 -16.69 -12.94
C SER A 337 29.93 -16.57 -14.42
N GLN A 338 30.66 -17.55 -14.97
CA GLN A 338 31.00 -17.56 -16.39
C GLN A 338 29.77 -17.65 -17.30
N GLN A 339 28.72 -18.37 -16.89
CA GLN A 339 27.43 -18.39 -17.60
C GLN A 339 26.69 -17.04 -17.51
N LEU A 340 26.77 -16.34 -16.37
CA LEU A 340 26.10 -15.06 -16.12
C LEU A 340 26.82 -13.84 -16.74
N LEU A 341 28.14 -13.90 -16.90
CA LEU A 341 28.97 -12.78 -17.37
C LEU A 341 28.46 -12.12 -18.67
N PRO A 342 28.03 -12.84 -19.72
CA PRO A 342 27.51 -12.21 -20.95
C PRO A 342 26.27 -11.34 -20.73
N SER A 343 25.38 -11.71 -19.80
CA SER A 343 24.20 -10.92 -19.45
C SER A 343 24.59 -9.74 -18.55
N LEU A 344 25.46 -9.96 -17.56
CA LEU A 344 25.96 -8.91 -16.66
C LEU A 344 26.69 -7.80 -17.42
N LEU A 345 27.47 -8.14 -18.45
CA LEU A 345 28.13 -7.16 -19.32
C LEU A 345 27.14 -6.24 -20.06
N LYS A 346 25.91 -6.70 -20.30
CA LYS A 346 24.81 -5.92 -20.90
C LYS A 346 23.96 -5.14 -19.88
N LEU A 347 24.27 -5.16 -18.59
CA LEU A 347 23.43 -4.52 -17.55
C LEU A 347 23.17 -3.02 -17.81
N ARG A 348 24.12 -2.30 -18.43
CA ARG A 348 23.91 -0.91 -18.91
C ARG A 348 22.82 -0.72 -19.96
N GLN A 349 22.32 -1.80 -20.54
CA GLN A 349 21.29 -1.86 -21.58
C GLN A 349 20.00 -2.55 -21.08
N TRP A 350 19.82 -2.72 -19.77
CA TRP A 350 18.72 -3.49 -19.15
C TRP A 350 17.30 -3.14 -19.63
N GLU A 351 17.04 -1.88 -19.97
CA GLU A 351 15.77 -1.41 -20.57
C GLU A 351 15.46 -2.01 -21.95
N THR A 352 16.48 -2.54 -22.64
CA THR A 352 16.42 -3.01 -24.05
C THR A 352 16.96 -4.43 -24.27
N ALA A 353 17.68 -4.98 -23.30
CA ALA A 353 18.23 -6.32 -23.37
C ALA A 353 17.16 -7.35 -22.96
N GLN A 354 16.82 -8.26 -23.88
CA GLN A 354 15.72 -9.21 -23.74
C GLN A 354 15.78 -10.02 -22.44
N GLU A 355 16.98 -10.48 -22.04
CA GLU A 355 17.14 -11.26 -20.80
C GLU A 355 16.71 -10.48 -19.54
N TRP A 356 16.95 -9.17 -19.51
CA TRP A 356 16.62 -8.30 -18.37
C TRP A 356 15.17 -7.82 -18.42
N GLN A 357 14.61 -7.64 -19.62
CA GLN A 357 13.17 -7.39 -19.80
C GLN A 357 12.33 -8.58 -19.32
N MET A 358 12.63 -9.79 -19.79
CA MET A 358 11.86 -11.01 -19.47
C MET A 358 11.94 -11.38 -17.98
N ALA A 359 13.11 -11.25 -17.35
CA ALA A 359 13.24 -11.48 -15.91
C ALA A 359 12.40 -10.49 -15.08
N ARG A 360 12.31 -9.23 -15.52
CA ARG A 360 11.50 -8.18 -14.87
C ARG A 360 9.99 -8.38 -15.10
N GLU A 361 9.60 -8.81 -16.30
CA GLU A 361 8.22 -9.17 -16.63
C GLU A 361 7.74 -10.37 -15.80
N MET A 362 8.55 -11.43 -15.68
CA MET A 362 8.24 -12.59 -14.83
C MET A 362 8.09 -12.20 -13.35
N TYR A 363 8.94 -11.30 -12.85
CA TYR A 363 8.81 -10.76 -11.50
C TYR A 363 7.45 -10.07 -11.27
N TYR A 364 7.05 -9.14 -12.15
CA TYR A 364 5.77 -8.45 -11.97
C TYR A 364 4.57 -9.40 -12.07
N THR A 365 4.55 -10.30 -13.06
CA THR A 365 3.53 -11.36 -13.16
C THR A 365 3.42 -12.17 -11.86
N LYS A 366 4.55 -12.55 -11.26
CA LYS A 366 4.57 -13.34 -10.02
C LYS A 366 4.23 -12.52 -8.77
N VAL A 367 4.43 -11.20 -8.77
CA VAL A 367 3.90 -10.30 -7.74
C VAL A 367 2.38 -10.20 -7.83
N GLU A 368 1.80 -10.14 -9.02
CA GLU A 368 0.34 -10.18 -9.21
C GLU A 368 -0.27 -11.51 -8.75
N GLU A 369 0.37 -12.65 -9.07
CA GLU A 369 0.00 -13.96 -8.54
C GLU A 369 0.08 -14.01 -7.00
N ALA A 370 1.18 -13.55 -6.40
CA ALA A 370 1.36 -13.52 -4.93
C ALA A 370 0.28 -12.67 -4.24
N THR A 371 0.00 -11.49 -4.80
CA THR A 371 -1.04 -10.56 -4.34
C THR A 371 -2.46 -11.13 -4.46
N SER A 372 -2.65 -12.16 -5.31
CA SER A 372 -3.90 -12.90 -5.48
C SER A 372 -3.97 -14.16 -4.60
N ALA A 373 -2.82 -14.71 -4.19
CA ALA A 373 -2.73 -15.88 -3.32
C ALA A 373 -3.01 -15.52 -1.84
N GLU A 374 -2.47 -14.40 -1.35
CA GLU A 374 -2.71 -13.94 0.04
C GLU A 374 -4.19 -13.65 0.32
N ASP A 375 -4.97 -13.26 -0.70
CA ASP A 375 -6.43 -13.07 -0.63
C ASP A 375 -7.21 -14.36 -0.29
N THR A 376 -6.59 -15.54 -0.36
CA THR A 376 -7.23 -16.85 -0.12
C THR A 376 -6.98 -17.45 1.27
N LEU A 377 -6.10 -16.84 2.09
CA LEU A 377 -5.77 -17.35 3.43
C LEU A 377 -6.78 -16.87 4.51
N PRO A 378 -7.00 -17.66 5.58
CA PRO A 378 -7.86 -17.27 6.71
C PRO A 378 -7.41 -16.00 7.43
N ASP A 379 -8.35 -15.30 8.09
CA ASP A 379 -8.25 -13.93 8.65
C ASP A 379 -7.19 -13.66 9.76
N GLY A 380 -6.20 -14.54 9.96
CA GLY A 380 -5.20 -14.40 11.02
C GLY A 380 -3.97 -13.53 10.70
N ASP A 381 -3.70 -13.24 9.42
CA ASP A 381 -2.34 -12.86 8.96
C ASP A 381 -2.32 -11.81 7.83
N ARG A 382 -3.40 -11.01 7.69
CA ARG A 382 -3.53 -9.99 6.63
C ARG A 382 -3.02 -8.61 7.08
N THR A 383 -2.00 -8.09 6.39
CA THR A 383 -1.65 -6.66 6.37
C THR A 383 -1.72 -6.16 4.93
N GLU A 384 -2.56 -5.15 4.67
CA GLU A 384 -2.85 -4.72 3.30
C GLU A 384 -1.74 -3.87 2.69
N SER A 385 -1.35 -4.17 1.45
CA SER A 385 -0.61 -3.25 0.59
C SER A 385 -0.93 -3.51 -0.89
N ARG A 386 -1.31 -2.47 -1.63
CA ARG A 386 -1.43 -2.49 -3.10
C ARG A 386 -1.05 -1.13 -3.69
N SER A 387 0.08 -1.07 -4.38
CA SER A 387 0.44 -0.03 -5.35
C SER A 387 0.58 -0.68 -6.73
N SER A 388 0.20 0.02 -7.80
CA SER A 388 0.07 -0.56 -9.14
C SER A 388 1.15 -0.09 -10.10
N LEU A 389 1.89 -1.02 -10.69
CA LEU A 389 2.80 -0.79 -11.81
C LEU A 389 2.19 -1.38 -13.09
N SER A 390 1.93 -0.56 -14.10
CA SER A 390 1.37 -0.98 -15.39
C SER A 390 2.43 -0.97 -16.49
N LEU A 391 2.58 -2.08 -17.21
CA LEU A 391 3.44 -2.21 -18.39
C LEU A 391 2.60 -2.36 -19.67
N GLU A 392 2.66 -1.37 -20.55
CA GLU A 392 2.09 -1.49 -21.90
C GLU A 392 3.07 -2.20 -22.85
N ASN A 393 2.64 -3.23 -23.60
CA ASN A 393 2.47 -3.10 -25.07
C ASN A 393 2.12 -4.40 -25.85
N ARG A 394 1.50 -4.19 -27.02
CA ARG A 394 1.55 -4.99 -28.28
C ARG A 394 0.88 -6.38 -28.35
N THR A 395 -0.26 -6.38 -29.02
CA THR A 395 -0.94 -7.53 -29.64
C THR A 395 -0.26 -8.06 -30.91
N SER A 396 -0.27 -9.38 -31.17
CA SER A 396 -0.50 -9.94 -32.53
C SER A 396 -0.82 -11.45 -32.56
N SER A 397 -1.50 -11.89 -33.63
CA SER A 397 -1.74 -13.26 -34.13
C SER A 397 -2.60 -14.27 -33.34
N ASP A 398 -3.84 -14.44 -33.83
CA ASP A 398 -4.52 -15.68 -34.26
C ASP A 398 -4.20 -17.05 -33.61
N GLY A 399 -5.26 -17.73 -33.14
CA GLY A 399 -5.25 -19.17 -32.82
C GLY A 399 -6.67 -19.74 -32.61
N SER A 400 -7.21 -20.46 -33.59
CA SER A 400 -8.60 -20.97 -33.55
C SER A 400 -8.72 -22.41 -33.05
N ALA A 401 -9.76 -22.70 -32.26
CA ALA A 401 -10.24 -24.05 -31.98
C ALA A 401 -11.75 -24.04 -31.66
N GLU A 402 -12.53 -24.91 -32.30
CA GLU A 402 -13.97 -25.03 -32.09
C GLU A 402 -14.34 -26.20 -31.18
N SER A 403 -15.36 -25.99 -30.33
CA SER A 403 -16.32 -26.99 -29.84
C SER A 403 -15.83 -28.25 -29.09
N LEU A 404 -16.48 -28.52 -27.96
CA LEU A 404 -17.12 -29.81 -27.71
C LEU A 404 -18.22 -29.64 -26.65
N SER A 405 -19.23 -30.50 -26.66
CA SER A 405 -20.48 -30.28 -25.91
C SER A 405 -20.91 -31.48 -25.06
N ALA A 406 -21.35 -31.15 -23.84
CA ALA A 406 -22.31 -31.89 -23.01
C ALA A 406 -21.99 -33.34 -22.59
N ALA A 407 -21.96 -33.56 -21.27
CA ALA A 407 -22.49 -34.76 -20.65
C ALA A 407 -23.11 -34.39 -19.28
N SER A 408 -24.33 -34.85 -19.03
CA SER A 408 -25.03 -34.70 -17.75
C SER A 408 -25.12 -36.04 -17.02
N SER A 409 -25.04 -36.06 -15.70
CA SER A 409 -25.47 -37.19 -14.87
C SER A 409 -26.45 -36.72 -13.78
N THR A 410 -27.39 -37.58 -13.41
CA THR A 410 -28.51 -37.30 -12.51
C THR A 410 -29.00 -38.64 -11.92
N THR A 411 -29.79 -38.62 -10.82
CA THR A 411 -30.38 -39.81 -10.14
C THR A 411 -29.33 -40.70 -9.43
N SER A 412 -29.57 -41.47 -8.34
CA SER A 412 -30.78 -42.01 -7.66
C SER A 412 -30.49 -42.34 -6.17
N LEU A 413 -31.41 -42.69 -5.24
CA LEU A 413 -32.86 -42.44 -5.01
C LEU A 413 -33.25 -42.99 -3.59
N VAL A 414 -33.93 -42.18 -2.74
CA VAL A 414 -35.09 -42.56 -1.87
C VAL A 414 -34.92 -43.48 -0.62
N LEU A 415 -35.82 -43.27 0.36
CA LEU A 415 -36.48 -44.18 1.36
C LEU A 415 -36.56 -43.53 2.77
N GLU A 416 -37.64 -43.56 3.57
CA GLU A 416 -39.08 -43.83 3.35
C GLU A 416 -39.98 -43.29 4.52
N ASP A 417 -41.28 -43.61 4.53
CA ASP A 417 -42.39 -43.43 5.52
C ASP A 417 -42.02 -43.43 7.04
N GLY A 418 -42.69 -42.75 8.00
CA GLY A 418 -43.81 -41.77 7.98
C GLY A 418 -44.73 -41.86 9.25
N SER A 419 -46.04 -41.59 9.10
CA SER A 419 -47.13 -41.64 10.13
C SER A 419 -47.28 -40.49 11.18
N LYS A 420 -48.39 -40.49 11.97
CA LYS A 420 -48.87 -39.40 12.88
C LYS A 420 -49.23 -39.91 14.28
N VAL A 421 -48.93 -39.16 15.35
CA VAL A 421 -49.45 -39.39 16.74
C VAL A 421 -49.87 -38.07 17.43
N ARG A 422 -50.64 -38.15 18.52
CA ARG A 422 -51.36 -37.08 19.23
C ARG A 422 -50.66 -36.48 20.47
N SER A 423 -51.23 -35.37 20.93
CA SER A 423 -50.96 -34.56 22.15
C SER A 423 -51.16 -35.21 23.53
N THR A 424 -50.38 -34.75 24.52
CA THR A 424 -50.76 -34.37 25.93
C THR A 424 -49.59 -33.53 26.52
N ARG A 425 -49.77 -32.44 27.30
CA ARG A 425 -50.15 -32.30 28.73
C ARG A 425 -49.31 -33.19 29.70
N ALA A 426 -48.79 -32.74 30.85
CA ALA A 426 -48.71 -31.39 31.45
C ALA A 426 -47.76 -31.32 32.69
N LEU A 427 -47.52 -30.09 33.19
CA LEU A 427 -47.22 -29.68 34.60
C LEU A 427 -45.79 -29.80 35.20
N SER A 428 -45.52 -28.85 36.10
CA SER A 428 -44.44 -28.75 37.11
C SER A 428 -44.91 -29.31 38.48
N PRO A 429 -44.28 -29.08 39.68
CA PRO A 429 -43.95 -27.78 40.32
C PRO A 429 -42.41 -27.55 40.43
N ASP A 430 -41.76 -26.74 41.30
CA ASP A 430 -42.10 -26.16 42.64
C ASP A 430 -41.34 -24.85 42.99
N ASP A 431 -41.45 -24.39 44.24
CA ASP A 431 -41.25 -23.00 44.73
C ASP A 431 -40.01 -22.74 45.65
N ARG A 432 -39.58 -21.45 45.75
CA ARG A 432 -39.37 -20.69 47.03
C ARG A 432 -38.90 -19.22 46.88
N SER A 433 -39.82 -18.28 47.16
CA SER A 433 -39.71 -17.09 48.09
C SER A 433 -38.43 -16.20 48.13
N ILE A 434 -38.44 -14.87 48.35
CA ILE A 434 -39.23 -14.01 49.28
C ILE A 434 -39.35 -12.56 48.71
N ASP A 435 -40.40 -11.83 49.13
CA ASP A 435 -40.73 -10.40 48.94
C ASP A 435 -41.51 -9.92 50.22
N PRO A 436 -41.81 -8.63 50.56
CA PRO A 436 -41.45 -7.31 49.99
C PRO A 436 -40.88 -6.25 50.98
N GLN A 437 -40.55 -5.06 50.46
CA GLN A 437 -40.90 -3.80 51.16
C GLN A 437 -41.13 -2.60 50.19
N THR A 438 -42.26 -1.90 50.35
CA THR A 438 -42.68 -0.70 49.58
C THR A 438 -42.57 0.56 50.47
N PRO A 439 -42.49 1.79 49.91
CA PRO A 439 -43.63 2.71 49.99
C PRO A 439 -43.75 3.63 48.71
N PRO A 440 -44.48 4.77 48.67
CA PRO A 440 -45.82 4.77 48.05
C PRO A 440 -46.11 5.89 47.01
N GLU A 441 -47.27 5.77 46.36
CA GLU A 441 -47.94 6.75 45.48
C GLU A 441 -49.31 7.16 46.08
N PRO A 442 -50.12 8.07 45.50
CA PRO A 442 -49.82 9.27 44.68
C PRO A 442 -50.63 10.53 45.12
N ALA A 443 -50.44 11.69 44.46
CA ALA A 443 -51.44 12.78 44.43
C ALA A 443 -51.25 13.81 43.28
N THR A 444 -51.93 13.58 42.15
CA THR A 444 -52.54 14.57 41.21
C THR A 444 -51.91 15.97 40.98
N TYR A 445 -51.77 16.36 39.71
CA TYR A 445 -52.75 17.28 39.09
C TYR A 445 -52.92 17.03 37.57
N LEU A 446 -54.14 17.29 37.08
CA LEU A 446 -54.63 16.97 35.73
C LEU A 446 -54.16 17.94 34.65
N LEU A 447 -54.06 17.46 33.41
CA LEU A 447 -54.59 18.12 32.21
C LEU A 447 -55.21 17.05 31.28
N ASP A 448 -56.29 17.41 30.60
CA ASP A 448 -57.20 16.45 29.95
C ASP A 448 -56.84 16.05 28.50
N ASP A 449 -57.16 14.78 28.19
CA ASP A 449 -57.64 14.20 26.93
C ASP A 449 -57.31 14.84 25.56
N GLY A 450 -56.65 14.02 24.72
CA GLY A 450 -56.41 14.28 23.30
C GLY A 450 -56.08 13.03 22.49
N VAL A 451 -56.76 11.90 22.76
CA VAL A 451 -56.40 10.59 22.17
C VAL A 451 -56.66 10.53 20.66
N CYS A 452 -55.61 10.23 19.89
CA CYS A 452 -55.75 9.54 18.60
C CYS A 452 -54.61 8.54 18.40
N LYS A 453 -54.94 7.28 18.03
CA LYS A 453 -53.94 6.23 17.77
C LYS A 453 -53.43 6.36 16.33
N ALA A 454 -52.11 6.43 16.15
CA ALA A 454 -51.49 6.19 14.85
C ALA A 454 -51.05 4.72 14.74
N THR A 455 -51.56 4.01 13.73
CA THR A 455 -51.15 2.62 13.41
C THR A 455 -50.02 2.62 12.38
N SER A 456 -49.13 1.63 12.47
CA SER A 456 -47.96 1.47 11.61
C SER A 456 -48.31 1.27 10.12
N SER A 457 -47.81 2.14 9.25
CA SER A 457 -47.58 1.88 7.81
C SER A 457 -46.56 2.90 7.26
N PRO A 458 -45.65 2.51 6.34
CA PRO A 458 -44.54 3.35 5.89
C PRO A 458 -44.88 4.23 4.67
N ASP A 459 -45.86 5.13 4.80
CA ASP A 459 -46.19 6.15 3.81
C ASP A 459 -46.15 7.55 4.45
N LEU A 460 -45.08 8.30 4.20
CA LEU A 460 -44.88 9.68 4.69
C LEU A 460 -44.39 10.63 3.58
N LEU A 461 -45.08 10.60 2.43
CA LEU A 461 -45.03 11.67 1.42
C LEU A 461 -46.41 11.84 0.75
N ASP A 462 -47.43 12.21 1.52
CA ASP A 462 -48.55 12.98 0.98
C ASP A 462 -49.13 13.95 2.03
N SER A 463 -50.10 14.76 1.61
CA SER A 463 -50.37 16.10 2.11
C SER A 463 -51.72 16.23 2.81
N ASP A 464 -51.73 16.78 4.04
CA ASP A 464 -52.42 18.05 4.33
C ASP A 464 -52.19 18.52 5.78
N SER A 465 -51.49 19.65 5.95
CA SER A 465 -51.65 20.51 7.14
C SER A 465 -51.32 21.96 6.74
N GLY A 466 -52.33 22.83 6.82
CA GLY A 466 -52.33 24.10 6.09
C GLY A 466 -51.41 25.18 6.67
N SER A 467 -50.17 25.24 6.18
CA SER A 467 -49.44 26.50 6.04
C SER A 467 -48.63 26.49 4.75
N ILE A 468 -48.59 27.62 4.04
CA ILE A 468 -47.77 27.76 2.82
C ILE A 468 -46.33 28.00 3.25
N MET A 469 -45.66 26.92 3.68
CA MET A 469 -44.22 26.90 3.86
C MET A 469 -43.56 27.01 2.48
N ALA A 470 -42.60 27.92 2.34
CA ALA A 470 -41.69 27.86 1.21
C ALA A 470 -40.91 26.55 1.27
N GLU A 471 -40.47 26.02 0.12
CA GLU A 471 -39.48 24.95 0.13
C GLU A 471 -38.25 25.40 0.92
N ASP A 472 -37.81 24.59 1.89
CA ASP A 472 -36.59 24.87 2.63
C ASP A 472 -35.41 25.10 1.68
N SER A 473 -34.59 26.10 2.01
CA SER A 473 -33.43 26.48 1.23
C SER A 473 -32.38 25.36 1.21
N PHE A 474 -31.48 25.39 0.23
CA PHE A 474 -30.50 24.31 0.05
C PHE A 474 -29.58 24.13 1.27
N ASP A 475 -29.17 25.25 1.87
CA ASP A 475 -28.41 25.34 3.11
C ASP A 475 -29.20 24.78 4.32
N THR A 476 -30.50 25.10 4.44
CA THR A 476 -31.39 24.52 5.45
C THR A 476 -31.50 23.00 5.29
N LYS A 477 -31.74 22.53 4.05
CA LYS A 477 -31.79 21.09 3.71
C LYS A 477 -30.45 20.40 4.01
N ALA A 478 -29.31 21.03 3.74
CA ALA A 478 -27.98 20.45 3.99
C ALA A 478 -27.66 20.28 5.49
N VAL A 479 -28.32 21.04 6.37
CA VAL A 479 -28.16 20.92 7.83
C VAL A 479 -29.21 20.00 8.47
N HIS A 480 -30.43 19.97 7.93
CA HIS A 480 -31.60 19.37 8.60
C HIS A 480 -32.35 18.27 7.84
N ALA A 481 -32.23 18.15 6.52
CA ALA A 481 -32.96 17.12 5.77
C ALA A 481 -32.46 15.71 6.14
N GLY A 482 -33.32 14.71 5.98
CA GLY A 482 -33.05 13.31 6.31
C GLY A 482 -32.91 12.99 7.81
N HIS A 483 -32.61 13.98 8.65
CA HIS A 483 -32.36 13.77 10.07
C HIS A 483 -33.65 13.72 10.91
N ARG A 484 -33.69 12.82 11.91
CA ARG A 484 -34.68 12.93 12.99
C ARG A 484 -34.41 14.20 13.83
N PRO A 485 -35.42 15.01 14.23
CA PRO A 485 -35.20 16.27 14.98
C PRO A 485 -34.48 16.08 16.33
N HIS A 486 -34.62 14.90 16.92
CA HIS A 486 -33.84 14.35 18.02
C HIS A 486 -34.02 12.83 18.01
N ASP A 487 -33.12 12.09 18.68
CA ASP A 487 -33.36 10.69 19.02
C ASP A 487 -34.51 10.59 20.05
N PRO A 488 -35.60 9.84 19.78
CA PRO A 488 -36.73 9.71 20.71
C PRO A 488 -36.40 9.02 22.04
N ALA A 489 -35.31 8.26 22.14
CA ALA A 489 -34.95 7.53 23.36
C ALA A 489 -34.10 8.37 24.34
N THR A 490 -33.22 9.23 23.83
CA THR A 490 -32.25 10.02 24.63
C THR A 490 -32.43 11.54 24.53
N GLY A 491 -33.20 12.03 23.56
CA GLY A 491 -33.32 13.46 23.25
C GLY A 491 -32.10 14.05 22.52
N ALA A 492 -31.15 13.21 22.06
CA ALA A 492 -29.95 13.69 21.38
C ALA A 492 -30.26 14.37 20.04
N VAL A 493 -29.87 15.65 19.89
CA VAL A 493 -30.11 16.49 18.70
C VAL A 493 -29.20 16.11 17.52
N SER A 494 -27.99 15.60 17.81
CA SER A 494 -27.16 14.93 16.80
C SER A 494 -27.37 13.43 16.91
N MET A 495 -27.56 12.76 15.77
CA MET A 495 -27.84 11.34 15.73
C MET A 495 -26.71 10.53 16.41
N PRO A 496 -27.02 9.60 17.34
CA PRO A 496 -26.06 8.63 17.85
C PRO A 496 -25.49 7.73 16.75
N ILE A 497 -24.28 7.20 16.95
CA ILE A 497 -23.67 6.23 16.02
C ILE A 497 -24.19 4.82 16.37
N VAL A 498 -25.07 4.28 15.52
CA VAL A 498 -25.78 3.01 15.74
C VAL A 498 -25.05 1.87 15.03
N MET A 499 -23.99 1.37 15.69
CA MET A 499 -23.19 0.23 15.22
C MET A 499 -23.88 -1.14 15.37
N ALA A 500 -25.14 -1.18 15.83
CA ALA A 500 -25.88 -2.42 16.07
C ALA A 500 -26.09 -3.23 14.78
N SER A 501 -25.64 -4.48 14.79
CA SER A 501 -25.77 -5.40 13.65
C SER A 501 -27.18 -5.96 13.50
N THR A 502 -27.84 -6.24 14.63
CA THR A 502 -29.20 -6.79 14.77
C THR A 502 -30.03 -5.90 15.71
N TYR A 503 -31.35 -5.96 15.55
CA TYR A 503 -32.31 -5.17 16.32
C TYR A 503 -33.36 -6.09 16.95
N ALA A 504 -33.90 -5.67 18.10
CA ALA A 504 -34.87 -6.48 18.85
C ALA A 504 -36.17 -6.73 18.08
N GLN A 505 -36.77 -7.89 18.31
CA GLN A 505 -38.05 -8.29 17.75
C GLN A 505 -39.06 -8.46 18.89
N SER A 506 -40.29 -7.97 18.68
CA SER A 506 -41.37 -8.04 19.66
C SER A 506 -42.06 -9.41 19.67
N THR A 507 -42.07 -10.11 18.53
CA THR A 507 -42.32 -11.55 18.39
C THR A 507 -41.44 -12.09 17.26
N ALA A 508 -41.36 -13.41 17.05
CA ALA A 508 -40.57 -14.00 15.96
C ALA A 508 -40.93 -13.50 14.54
N ASP A 509 -42.16 -12.99 14.36
CA ASP A 509 -42.65 -12.43 13.09
C ASP A 509 -42.81 -10.90 13.10
N HIS A 510 -42.55 -10.22 14.23
CA HIS A 510 -42.74 -8.77 14.38
C HIS A 510 -41.51 -8.08 14.96
N VAL A 511 -41.04 -7.05 14.28
CA VAL A 511 -39.93 -6.19 14.74
C VAL A 511 -40.37 -5.35 15.95
N ALA A 512 -39.43 -4.87 16.78
CA ALA A 512 -39.71 -3.90 17.84
C ALA A 512 -39.63 -2.43 17.38
N GLY A 513 -39.23 -2.18 16.14
CA GLY A 513 -39.07 -0.85 15.53
C GLY A 513 -38.76 -0.94 14.03
N ASP A 514 -38.25 0.14 13.43
CA ASP A 514 -38.11 0.26 11.96
C ASP A 514 -37.02 -0.66 11.34
N TYR A 515 -36.07 -1.14 12.15
CA TYR A 515 -34.85 -1.82 11.70
C TYR A 515 -34.78 -3.26 12.22
N VAL A 516 -34.19 -4.16 11.41
CA VAL A 516 -34.02 -5.60 11.76
C VAL A 516 -32.55 -6.03 11.72
N TYR A 517 -31.82 -5.61 10.67
CA TYR A 517 -30.45 -6.03 10.43
C TYR A 517 -29.70 -4.97 9.61
N SER A 518 -28.52 -4.56 10.07
CA SER A 518 -27.80 -3.34 9.62
C SER A 518 -27.47 -3.33 8.12
N ARG A 519 -27.17 -4.50 7.52
CA ARG A 519 -26.98 -4.62 6.06
C ARG A 519 -28.23 -4.23 5.28
N LYS A 520 -29.42 -4.66 5.73
CA LYS A 520 -30.70 -4.32 5.08
C LYS A 520 -31.04 -2.84 5.25
N ALA A 521 -30.93 -2.32 6.47
CA ALA A 521 -31.15 -0.91 6.80
C ALA A 521 -30.50 -0.57 8.13
N ASN A 522 -29.99 0.66 8.27
CA ASN A 522 -29.38 1.19 9.49
C ASN A 522 -29.82 2.65 9.69
N PRO A 523 -30.00 3.16 10.93
CA PRO A 523 -30.39 4.54 11.17
C PRO A 523 -29.44 5.58 10.53
N ASN A 524 -28.13 5.50 10.79
CA ASN A 524 -27.17 6.48 10.24
C ASN A 524 -27.12 6.43 8.71
N ARG A 525 -27.29 5.24 8.12
CA ARG A 525 -27.36 5.12 6.66
C ARG A 525 -28.63 5.73 6.10
N GLY A 526 -29.79 5.48 6.73
CA GLY A 526 -31.08 6.02 6.30
C GLY A 526 -31.16 7.55 6.37
N ASP A 527 -30.70 8.15 7.47
CA ASP A 527 -30.66 9.62 7.62
C ASP A 527 -29.70 10.25 6.58
N PHE A 528 -28.57 9.60 6.25
CA PHE A 528 -27.65 10.03 5.18
C PHE A 528 -28.27 9.87 3.77
N GLU A 529 -28.87 8.71 3.48
CA GLU A 529 -29.56 8.40 2.23
C GLU A 529 -30.67 9.42 1.94
N ALA A 530 -31.48 9.75 2.94
CA ALA A 530 -32.53 10.76 2.86
C ALA A 530 -31.98 12.19 2.75
N SER A 531 -30.87 12.51 3.42
CA SER A 531 -30.18 13.81 3.29
C SER A 531 -29.76 14.06 1.84
N VAL A 532 -29.06 13.10 1.22
CA VAL A 532 -28.58 13.24 -0.18
C VAL A 532 -29.75 13.27 -1.18
N ALA A 533 -30.77 12.43 -0.98
CA ALA A 533 -31.98 12.45 -1.82
C ALA A 533 -32.64 13.83 -1.82
N SER A 534 -32.80 14.45 -0.64
CA SER A 534 -33.36 15.81 -0.52
C SER A 534 -32.50 16.87 -1.20
N LEU A 535 -31.17 16.74 -1.20
CA LEU A 535 -30.26 17.68 -1.85
C LEU A 535 -30.27 17.55 -3.38
N GLU A 536 -30.53 16.36 -3.91
CA GLU A 536 -30.71 16.14 -5.36
C GLU A 536 -32.14 16.40 -5.87
N HIS A 537 -33.08 16.78 -5.00
CA HIS A 537 -34.51 16.81 -5.30
C HIS A 537 -35.04 15.44 -5.82
N ALA A 538 -34.51 14.36 -5.26
CA ALA A 538 -34.92 12.98 -5.48
C ALA A 538 -35.79 12.45 -4.34
N LYS A 539 -36.66 11.49 -4.64
CA LYS A 539 -37.51 10.80 -3.64
C LYS A 539 -36.78 9.73 -2.84
N TYR A 540 -35.73 9.14 -3.42
CA TYR A 540 -35.03 8.00 -2.83
C TYR A 540 -33.51 8.17 -2.94
N GLY A 541 -32.81 7.72 -1.90
CA GLY A 541 -31.36 7.64 -1.86
C GLY A 541 -30.91 6.25 -1.37
N LEU A 542 -29.76 5.77 -1.86
CA LEU A 542 -29.15 4.49 -1.45
C LEU A 542 -27.63 4.66 -1.38
N ALA A 543 -27.02 4.30 -0.25
CA ALA A 543 -25.59 4.47 -0.01
C ALA A 543 -24.82 3.14 -0.11
N PHE A 544 -23.57 3.23 -0.57
CA PHE A 544 -22.69 2.11 -0.93
C PHE A 544 -21.27 2.32 -0.37
N SER A 545 -20.52 1.24 -0.21
CA SER A 545 -19.15 1.29 0.35
C SER A 545 -18.13 2.09 -0.48
N SER A 546 -18.47 2.47 -1.72
CA SER A 546 -17.68 3.39 -2.55
C SER A 546 -18.51 3.89 -3.73
N GLY A 547 -18.05 4.94 -4.41
CA GLY A 547 -18.62 5.35 -5.71
C GLY A 547 -18.60 4.21 -6.74
N SER A 548 -17.51 3.44 -6.80
CA SER A 548 -17.39 2.25 -7.66
C SER A 548 -18.42 1.17 -7.34
N ALA A 549 -18.73 0.94 -6.06
CA ALA A 549 -19.79 0.01 -5.65
C ALA A 549 -21.18 0.51 -6.09
N ALA A 550 -21.45 1.82 -6.02
CA ALA A 550 -22.68 2.40 -6.55
C ALA A 550 -22.78 2.23 -8.08
N ILE A 551 -21.71 2.51 -8.84
CA ILE A 551 -21.63 2.27 -10.29
C ILE A 551 -21.91 0.79 -10.60
N ALA A 552 -21.30 -0.14 -9.87
CA ALA A 552 -21.49 -1.57 -10.06
C ALA A 552 -22.95 -2.00 -9.87
N MET A 553 -23.65 -1.49 -8.84
CA MET A 553 -25.07 -1.82 -8.62
C MET A 553 -25.98 -1.26 -9.72
N ILE A 554 -25.60 -0.15 -10.35
CA ILE A 554 -26.32 0.41 -11.51
C ILE A 554 -26.13 -0.48 -12.75
N VAL A 555 -24.92 -1.00 -13.00
CA VAL A 555 -24.67 -1.96 -14.09
C VAL A 555 -25.47 -3.26 -13.88
N HIS A 556 -25.63 -3.72 -12.63
CA HIS A 556 -26.48 -4.88 -12.29
C HIS A 556 -27.99 -4.65 -12.49
N LEU A 557 -28.45 -3.47 -12.96
CA LEU A 557 -29.83 -3.26 -13.42
C LEU A 557 -30.06 -3.69 -14.88
N LEU A 558 -29.01 -3.99 -15.63
CA LEU A 558 -29.06 -4.26 -17.07
C LEU A 558 -29.13 -5.75 -17.39
N GLU A 559 -29.76 -6.09 -18.51
CA GLU A 559 -29.83 -7.49 -18.98
C GLU A 559 -28.51 -7.91 -19.66
N PRO A 560 -28.06 -9.18 -19.51
CA PRO A 560 -26.88 -9.66 -20.22
C PRO A 560 -27.05 -9.57 -21.75
N ARG A 561 -26.03 -9.07 -22.46
CA ARG A 561 -26.02 -8.76 -23.92
C ARG A 561 -26.74 -7.47 -24.32
N SER A 562 -27.14 -6.63 -23.36
CA SER A 562 -27.45 -5.21 -23.54
C SER A 562 -26.18 -4.38 -23.84
N ASN A 563 -26.36 -3.07 -24.04
CA ASN A 563 -25.29 -2.12 -24.30
C ASN A 563 -25.47 -0.81 -23.49
N ILE A 564 -24.37 -0.33 -22.90
CA ILE A 564 -24.21 1.01 -22.33
C ILE A 564 -23.66 1.96 -23.41
N ILE A 565 -24.19 3.18 -23.52
CA ILE A 565 -23.49 4.28 -24.21
C ILE A 565 -22.89 5.19 -23.15
N ALA A 566 -21.57 5.23 -23.03
CA ALA A 566 -20.88 6.12 -22.10
C ALA A 566 -20.28 7.30 -22.85
N ILE A 567 -20.16 8.46 -22.20
CA ILE A 567 -19.29 9.51 -22.72
C ILE A 567 -17.81 9.10 -22.60
N ALA A 568 -16.99 9.48 -23.57
CA ALA A 568 -15.58 9.09 -23.62
C ALA A 568 -14.75 9.66 -22.45
N ASP A 569 -15.00 10.91 -22.07
CA ASP A 569 -14.31 11.63 -20.98
C ASP A 569 -14.82 11.27 -19.57
N ALA A 570 -15.37 10.07 -19.37
CA ALA A 570 -15.78 9.61 -18.04
C ALA A 570 -14.56 9.20 -17.20
N TYR A 571 -14.65 9.37 -15.88
CA TYR A 571 -13.63 8.98 -14.90
C TYR A 571 -13.07 7.56 -15.16
N ALA A 572 -11.73 7.41 -15.13
CA ALA A 572 -11.06 6.16 -15.51
C ALA A 572 -11.48 4.94 -14.66
N GLY A 573 -11.90 5.13 -13.40
CA GLY A 573 -12.48 4.06 -12.59
C GLY A 573 -13.87 3.59 -13.07
N THR A 574 -14.65 4.50 -13.65
CA THR A 574 -15.93 4.20 -14.33
C THR A 574 -15.65 3.42 -15.61
N GLN A 575 -14.70 3.87 -16.44
CA GLN A 575 -14.28 3.15 -17.64
C GLN A 575 -13.80 1.73 -17.31
N ARG A 576 -12.93 1.59 -16.30
CA ARG A 576 -12.45 0.28 -15.81
C ARG A 576 -13.60 -0.62 -15.32
N THR A 577 -14.62 -0.04 -14.67
CA THR A 577 -15.81 -0.79 -14.24
C THR A 577 -16.60 -1.31 -15.44
N PHE A 578 -16.73 -0.51 -16.51
CA PHE A 578 -17.39 -0.95 -17.73
C PHE A 578 -16.58 -2.00 -18.50
N THR A 579 -15.31 -1.73 -18.78
CA THR A 579 -14.45 -2.63 -19.58
C THR A 579 -14.16 -3.95 -18.87
N LEU A 580 -13.98 -3.99 -17.54
CA LEU A 580 -13.67 -5.23 -16.82
C LEU A 580 -14.93 -5.91 -16.24
N MET A 581 -15.80 -5.17 -15.57
CA MET A 581 -16.95 -5.77 -14.88
C MET A 581 -18.15 -5.94 -15.81
N ALA A 582 -18.55 -4.92 -16.56
CA ALA A 582 -19.73 -5.01 -17.43
C ALA A 582 -19.53 -6.02 -18.58
N GLU A 583 -18.33 -6.09 -19.17
CA GLU A 583 -18.00 -7.11 -20.17
C GLU A 583 -18.05 -8.55 -19.61
N SER A 584 -17.66 -8.76 -18.35
CA SER A 584 -17.80 -10.08 -17.68
C SER A 584 -19.28 -10.49 -17.53
N LEU A 585 -20.17 -9.52 -17.32
CA LEU A 585 -21.63 -9.68 -17.33
C LEU A 585 -22.22 -9.72 -18.75
N ARG A 586 -21.36 -9.69 -19.79
CA ARG A 586 -21.69 -9.68 -21.22
C ARG A 586 -22.45 -8.43 -21.68
N ILE A 587 -22.30 -7.32 -20.98
CA ILE A 587 -22.85 -6.00 -21.34
C ILE A 587 -21.75 -5.25 -22.11
N SER A 588 -22.02 -4.81 -23.34
CA SER A 588 -21.03 -4.04 -24.11
C SER A 588 -21.10 -2.54 -23.76
N THR A 589 -19.99 -1.81 -23.94
CA THR A 589 -19.97 -0.36 -23.76
C THR A 589 -19.51 0.33 -25.05
N THR A 590 -20.25 1.35 -25.46
CA THR A 590 -19.94 2.21 -26.60
C THR A 590 -19.56 3.59 -26.08
N TYR A 591 -18.29 3.98 -26.20
CA TYR A 591 -17.82 5.31 -25.81
C TYR A 591 -18.04 6.34 -26.92
N VAL A 592 -18.55 7.52 -26.58
CA VAL A 592 -18.93 8.58 -27.54
C VAL A 592 -18.53 9.96 -27.02
N ASP A 593 -18.13 10.89 -27.90
CA ASP A 593 -18.00 12.30 -27.55
C ASP A 593 -19.32 12.87 -27.01
N GLY A 594 -19.27 13.63 -25.91
CA GLY A 594 -20.47 14.14 -25.24
C GLY A 594 -21.30 15.07 -26.14
N THR A 595 -20.65 15.85 -27.01
CA THR A 595 -21.34 16.80 -27.89
C THR A 595 -21.96 16.12 -29.12
N GLU A 596 -21.36 15.04 -29.63
CA GLU A 596 -21.92 14.20 -30.70
C GLU A 596 -23.02 13.27 -30.18
N LEU A 597 -22.91 12.78 -28.94
CA LEU A 597 -23.99 12.07 -28.24
C LEU A 597 -25.24 12.97 -28.07
N GLN A 598 -25.03 14.23 -27.69
CA GLN A 598 -26.09 15.24 -27.61
C GLN A 598 -26.72 15.53 -28.98
N ARG A 599 -25.92 15.57 -30.06
CA ARG A 599 -26.38 15.86 -31.43
C ARG A 599 -27.10 14.70 -32.11
N ASN A 600 -26.69 13.46 -31.86
CA ASN A 600 -26.99 12.34 -32.74
C ASN A 600 -27.03 10.98 -32.01
N LEU A 601 -27.80 10.88 -30.92
CA LEU A 601 -28.00 9.61 -30.20
C LEU A 601 -28.42 8.46 -31.16
N ASP A 602 -29.26 8.78 -32.16
CA ASP A 602 -29.79 7.87 -33.17
C ASP A 602 -28.73 7.09 -33.97
N LYS A 603 -27.49 7.61 -34.06
CA LYS A 603 -26.34 6.97 -34.71
C LYS A 603 -25.67 5.89 -33.86
N TYR A 604 -25.87 5.92 -32.54
CA TYR A 604 -25.21 5.06 -31.56
C TYR A 604 -26.19 4.15 -30.80
N ALA A 605 -27.43 4.59 -30.63
CA ALA A 605 -28.49 3.81 -29.99
C ALA A 605 -28.92 2.63 -30.88
N THR A 606 -28.81 1.42 -30.33
CA THR A 606 -29.26 0.17 -30.94
C THR A 606 -30.51 -0.36 -30.23
N SER A 607 -31.14 -1.40 -30.76
CA SER A 607 -32.21 -2.13 -30.05
C SER A 607 -31.74 -2.91 -28.80
N LYS A 608 -30.45 -2.83 -28.45
CA LYS A 608 -29.85 -3.37 -27.22
C LYS A 608 -29.40 -2.29 -26.25
N THR A 609 -29.45 -1.01 -26.63
CA THR A 609 -29.00 0.07 -25.76
C THR A 609 -30.01 0.25 -24.63
N GLU A 610 -29.61 -0.04 -23.40
CA GLU A 610 -30.49 0.06 -22.21
C GLU A 610 -30.12 1.24 -21.31
N MET A 611 -28.90 1.77 -21.43
CA MET A 611 -28.39 2.86 -20.60
C MET A 611 -27.53 3.86 -21.37
N ILE A 612 -27.62 5.13 -21.00
CA ILE A 612 -26.64 6.17 -21.27
C ILE A 612 -25.98 6.58 -19.96
N TRP A 613 -24.65 6.62 -19.94
CA TRP A 613 -23.85 7.13 -18.83
C TRP A 613 -23.22 8.48 -19.18
N ILE A 614 -23.42 9.46 -18.31
CA ILE A 614 -22.95 10.84 -18.46
C ILE A 614 -22.18 11.23 -17.20
N GLU A 615 -21.14 12.04 -17.36
CA GLU A 615 -20.44 12.75 -16.29
C GLU A 615 -20.36 14.22 -16.72
N SER A 616 -20.75 15.17 -15.87
CA SER A 616 -20.88 16.57 -16.29
C SER A 616 -20.79 17.54 -15.11
N PRO A 617 -19.69 18.32 -14.95
CA PRO A 617 -18.51 18.36 -15.82
C PRO A 617 -17.70 17.06 -15.87
N THR A 618 -16.99 16.82 -16.98
CA THR A 618 -16.15 15.62 -17.18
C THR A 618 -14.79 15.69 -16.47
N ASN A 619 -14.30 14.56 -15.95
CA ASN A 619 -12.97 14.45 -15.35
C ASN A 619 -11.93 13.92 -16.37
N PRO A 620 -10.86 14.66 -16.73
CA PRO A 620 -10.44 15.97 -16.22
C PRO A 620 -10.75 17.15 -17.18
N LEU A 621 -11.39 16.91 -18.33
CA LEU A 621 -11.52 17.91 -19.41
C LEU A 621 -12.62 18.96 -19.20
N MET A 622 -13.42 18.86 -18.13
CA MET A 622 -14.45 19.82 -17.71
C MET A 622 -15.52 20.14 -18.78
N GLN A 623 -15.75 19.22 -19.73
CA GLN A 623 -16.83 19.35 -20.71
C GLN A 623 -18.20 19.31 -20.02
N VAL A 624 -19.19 20.01 -20.57
CA VAL A 624 -20.58 20.04 -20.05
C VAL A 624 -21.54 19.76 -21.19
N VAL A 625 -22.45 18.81 -21.00
CA VAL A 625 -23.43 18.37 -22.02
C VAL A 625 -24.86 18.77 -21.65
N ASP A 626 -25.70 19.06 -22.65
CA ASP A 626 -27.10 19.42 -22.44
C ASP A 626 -27.90 18.17 -22.06
N LEU A 627 -28.03 17.94 -20.74
CA LEU A 627 -28.61 16.73 -20.20
C LEU A 627 -30.08 16.62 -20.58
N GLN A 628 -30.80 17.74 -20.62
CA GLN A 628 -32.21 17.74 -21.00
C GLN A 628 -32.38 17.33 -22.47
N ALA A 629 -31.50 17.76 -23.37
CA ALA A 629 -31.48 17.33 -24.76
C ALA A 629 -31.15 15.83 -24.91
N ILE A 630 -30.20 15.28 -24.14
CA ILE A 630 -29.88 13.85 -24.18
C ILE A 630 -31.00 13.00 -23.58
N ALA A 631 -31.48 13.34 -22.38
CA ALA A 631 -32.55 12.60 -21.69
C ALA A 631 -33.83 12.56 -22.52
N SER A 632 -34.22 13.69 -23.11
CA SER A 632 -35.36 13.76 -24.02
C SER A 632 -35.23 12.83 -25.24
N GLN A 633 -34.01 12.53 -25.71
CA GLN A 633 -33.76 11.58 -26.80
C GLN A 633 -33.73 10.11 -26.33
N ALA A 634 -33.25 9.86 -25.11
CA ALA A 634 -33.16 8.55 -24.48
C ALA A 634 -34.53 8.02 -24.04
N HIS A 635 -35.34 8.84 -23.36
CA HIS A 635 -36.66 8.47 -22.85
C HIS A 635 -37.67 8.13 -23.95
N ARG A 636 -37.55 8.75 -25.14
CA ARG A 636 -38.33 8.36 -26.33
C ARG A 636 -38.06 6.93 -26.82
N ARG A 637 -37.04 6.27 -26.27
CA ARG A 637 -36.61 4.89 -26.59
C ARG A 637 -36.68 3.95 -25.38
N GLY A 638 -37.08 4.44 -24.21
CA GLY A 638 -37.05 3.67 -22.96
C GLY A 638 -35.63 3.43 -22.41
N ILE A 639 -34.63 4.19 -22.86
CA ILE A 639 -33.24 4.06 -22.43
C ILE A 639 -33.04 4.85 -21.13
N LEU A 640 -32.41 4.23 -20.12
CA LEU A 640 -32.11 4.84 -18.84
C LEU A 640 -31.01 5.90 -18.95
N VAL A 641 -31.16 7.02 -18.25
CA VAL A 641 -30.17 8.10 -18.18
C VAL A 641 -29.54 8.12 -16.80
N VAL A 642 -28.24 7.83 -16.74
CA VAL A 642 -27.45 7.85 -15.50
C VAL A 642 -26.42 8.98 -15.56
N VAL A 643 -26.32 9.75 -14.49
CA VAL A 643 -25.38 10.87 -14.39
C VAL A 643 -24.50 10.72 -13.15
N ASP A 644 -23.18 10.63 -13.34
CA ASP A 644 -22.23 10.92 -12.28
C ASP A 644 -22.15 12.45 -12.10
N ASN A 645 -22.55 12.90 -10.91
CA ASN A 645 -22.63 14.31 -10.56
C ASN A 645 -21.55 14.69 -9.51
N THR A 646 -20.51 13.87 -9.33
CA THR A 646 -19.49 14.03 -8.28
C THR A 646 -18.76 15.38 -8.35
N LEU A 647 -18.39 15.85 -9.56
CA LEU A 647 -17.61 17.09 -9.72
C LEU A 647 -18.43 18.37 -9.57
N ALA A 648 -19.68 18.38 -10.02
CA ALA A 648 -20.58 19.52 -9.79
C ALA A 648 -21.13 19.49 -8.36
N SER A 649 -21.58 18.33 -7.90
CA SER A 649 -22.34 18.09 -6.67
C SER A 649 -23.73 18.76 -6.68
N PRO A 650 -24.70 18.31 -5.85
CA PRO A 650 -26.09 18.84 -5.85
C PRO A 650 -26.19 20.36 -5.60
N TYR A 651 -25.14 21.00 -5.08
CA TYR A 651 -25.10 22.46 -4.94
C TYR A 651 -24.99 23.16 -6.30
N ILE A 652 -24.14 22.67 -7.21
CA ILE A 652 -23.90 23.30 -8.52
C ILE A 652 -24.87 22.79 -9.59
N PHE A 653 -25.28 21.52 -9.55
CA PHE A 653 -26.15 20.92 -10.56
C PHE A 653 -27.02 19.83 -9.96
N ASN A 654 -28.30 19.75 -10.35
CA ASN A 654 -29.21 18.67 -9.98
C ASN A 654 -29.72 17.90 -11.21
N PRO A 655 -29.02 16.85 -11.67
CA PRO A 655 -29.36 16.17 -12.93
C PRO A 655 -30.79 15.61 -12.97
N ILE A 656 -31.36 15.26 -11.80
CA ILE A 656 -32.76 14.84 -11.63
C ILE A 656 -33.76 15.87 -12.22
N LYS A 657 -33.51 17.17 -12.05
CA LYS A 657 -34.36 18.25 -12.59
C LYS A 657 -34.32 18.35 -14.12
N HIS A 658 -33.29 17.77 -14.74
CA HIS A 658 -33.02 17.84 -16.17
C HIS A 658 -33.22 16.47 -16.87
N GLY A 659 -33.79 15.48 -16.18
CA GLY A 659 -34.20 14.20 -16.78
C GLY A 659 -33.27 13.01 -16.54
N ALA A 660 -32.34 13.06 -15.58
CA ALA A 660 -31.67 11.85 -15.12
C ALA A 660 -32.65 10.91 -14.40
N ASP A 661 -32.63 9.62 -14.75
CA ASP A 661 -33.37 8.57 -14.03
C ASP A 661 -32.64 8.18 -12.73
N ILE A 662 -31.31 8.21 -12.77
CA ILE A 662 -30.40 7.87 -11.68
C ILE A 662 -29.28 8.91 -11.64
N VAL A 663 -28.96 9.42 -10.45
CA VAL A 663 -27.73 10.18 -10.20
C VAL A 663 -26.84 9.41 -9.24
N VAL A 664 -25.54 9.41 -9.49
CA VAL A 664 -24.53 8.80 -8.62
C VAL A 664 -23.50 9.84 -8.16
N HIS A 665 -22.98 9.64 -6.96
CA HIS A 665 -21.88 10.42 -6.38
C HIS A 665 -20.85 9.50 -5.72
N SER A 666 -19.58 9.85 -5.88
CA SER A 666 -18.54 9.52 -4.91
C SER A 666 -18.61 10.50 -3.74
N ALA A 667 -19.34 10.13 -2.68
CA ALA A 667 -19.56 10.99 -1.51
C ALA A 667 -18.26 11.36 -0.77
N THR A 668 -17.21 10.54 -0.92
CA THR A 668 -15.80 10.83 -0.61
C THR A 668 -15.33 12.23 -1.01
N LYS A 669 -15.85 12.77 -2.12
CA LYS A 669 -15.45 14.07 -2.67
C LYS A 669 -16.25 15.19 -2.00
N HIS A 670 -16.97 16.03 -2.75
CA HIS A 670 -17.52 17.27 -2.18
C HIS A 670 -18.55 17.06 -1.05
N LEU A 671 -19.37 15.99 -1.09
CA LEU A 671 -20.43 15.75 -0.09
C LEU A 671 -19.86 15.63 1.33
N ALA A 672 -18.99 14.65 1.59
CA ALA A 672 -18.28 14.54 2.86
C ALA A 672 -17.26 15.68 3.02
N GLY A 673 -16.33 15.82 2.06
CA GLY A 673 -15.45 16.97 1.88
C GLY A 673 -14.41 17.21 2.98
N HIS A 674 -14.07 16.19 3.76
CA HIS A 674 -13.01 16.23 4.78
C HIS A 674 -11.91 15.16 4.55
N SER A 675 -11.97 14.45 3.41
CA SER A 675 -10.99 13.43 2.99
C SER A 675 -10.80 12.26 3.98
N ASP A 676 -11.83 11.95 4.76
CA ASP A 676 -11.82 11.08 5.93
C ASP A 676 -12.66 9.79 5.80
N LEU A 677 -13.28 9.54 4.63
CA LEU A 677 -14.15 8.38 4.39
C LEU A 677 -14.25 7.98 2.91
N VAL A 678 -14.61 6.71 2.65
CA VAL A 678 -14.98 6.21 1.32
C VAL A 678 -16.44 5.76 1.31
N VAL A 679 -17.29 6.47 0.58
CA VAL A 679 -18.72 6.19 0.44
C VAL A 679 -19.19 6.58 -0.98
N GLY A 680 -20.07 5.78 -1.57
CA GLY A 680 -20.85 6.15 -2.75
C GLY A 680 -22.32 6.34 -2.40
N VAL A 681 -23.07 7.09 -3.21
CA VAL A 681 -24.51 7.25 -3.02
C VAL A 681 -25.22 7.44 -4.36
N ILE A 682 -26.38 6.80 -4.48
CA ILE A 682 -27.30 6.90 -5.61
C ILE A 682 -28.53 7.70 -5.18
N ALA A 683 -29.07 8.54 -6.05
CA ALA A 683 -30.35 9.22 -5.90
C ALA A 683 -31.27 8.94 -7.12
N THR A 684 -32.58 8.72 -6.89
CA THR A 684 -33.57 8.52 -7.97
C THR A 684 -34.98 8.95 -7.57
N ASN A 685 -35.80 9.30 -8.56
CA ASN A 685 -37.24 9.51 -8.41
C ASN A 685 -38.10 8.28 -8.73
N SER A 686 -37.52 7.24 -9.33
CA SER A 686 -38.26 6.03 -9.72
C SER A 686 -38.27 5.00 -8.60
N LYS A 687 -39.45 4.76 -8.01
CA LYS A 687 -39.61 3.70 -7.00
C LYS A 687 -39.18 2.33 -7.54
N SER A 688 -39.46 2.03 -8.81
CA SER A 688 -39.08 0.75 -9.42
C SER A 688 -37.56 0.59 -9.62
N LEU A 689 -36.79 1.69 -9.75
CA LEU A 689 -35.34 1.63 -9.76
C LEU A 689 -34.79 1.51 -8.33
N ASN A 690 -35.34 2.30 -7.40
CA ASN A 690 -35.03 2.19 -5.97
C ASN A 690 -35.23 0.77 -5.44
N ASP A 691 -36.40 0.16 -5.67
CA ASP A 691 -36.72 -1.18 -5.14
C ASP A 691 -35.75 -2.26 -5.67
N ARG A 692 -35.32 -2.14 -6.95
CA ARG A 692 -34.29 -3.03 -7.55
C ARG A 692 -32.90 -2.78 -6.97
N LEU A 693 -32.49 -1.52 -6.86
CA LEU A 693 -31.19 -1.14 -6.30
C LEU A 693 -31.07 -1.46 -4.80
N ALA A 694 -32.15 -1.29 -4.02
CA ALA A 694 -32.19 -1.64 -2.60
C ALA A 694 -32.15 -3.16 -2.38
N PHE A 695 -32.78 -3.94 -3.28
CA PHE A 695 -32.60 -5.38 -3.30
C PHE A 695 -31.14 -5.77 -3.56
N LEU A 696 -30.48 -5.17 -4.57
CA LEU A 696 -29.07 -5.41 -4.87
C LEU A 696 -28.14 -4.97 -3.72
N GLN A 697 -28.33 -3.76 -3.15
CA GLN A 697 -27.62 -3.24 -1.98
C GLN A 697 -27.63 -4.26 -0.83
N ASN A 698 -28.82 -4.78 -0.49
CA ASN A 698 -28.98 -5.75 0.58
C ASN A 698 -28.45 -7.15 0.22
N ALA A 699 -28.65 -7.62 -1.02
CA ALA A 699 -28.30 -8.98 -1.44
C ALA A 699 -26.80 -9.17 -1.68
N ILE A 700 -26.15 -8.21 -2.34
CA ILE A 700 -24.70 -8.21 -2.59
C ILE A 700 -23.94 -7.67 -1.36
N GLY A 701 -24.58 -6.81 -0.57
CA GLY A 701 -24.05 -6.38 0.73
C GLY A 701 -22.97 -5.30 0.69
N ALA A 702 -22.78 -4.62 -0.45
CA ALA A 702 -21.82 -3.54 -0.65
C ALA A 702 -22.22 -2.21 0.02
N VAL A 703 -22.63 -2.28 1.30
CA VAL A 703 -23.08 -1.14 2.12
C VAL A 703 -21.90 -0.46 2.84
N PRO A 704 -21.98 0.87 3.09
CA PRO A 704 -21.01 1.60 3.91
C PRO A 704 -21.20 1.31 5.40
N SER A 705 -20.20 1.65 6.22
CA SER A 705 -20.32 1.57 7.68
C SER A 705 -21.34 2.60 8.20
N PRO A 706 -22.08 2.31 9.29
CA PRO A 706 -22.88 3.33 9.99
C PRO A 706 -22.04 4.52 10.44
N PHE A 707 -20.75 4.30 10.74
CA PHE A 707 -19.80 5.34 11.09
C PHE A 707 -19.50 6.29 9.92
N ASP A 708 -19.24 5.75 8.72
CA ASP A 708 -18.96 6.55 7.52
C ASP A 708 -20.20 7.36 7.10
N CYS A 709 -21.39 6.78 7.27
CA CYS A 709 -22.66 7.49 7.04
C CYS A 709 -22.84 8.66 8.01
N TRP A 710 -22.43 8.50 9.27
CA TRP A 710 -22.45 9.55 10.28
C TRP A 710 -21.41 10.65 9.98
N LEU A 711 -20.19 10.27 9.58
CA LEU A 711 -19.16 11.23 9.13
C LEU A 711 -19.60 12.00 7.89
N ALA A 712 -20.16 11.32 6.88
CA ALA A 712 -20.67 11.97 5.67
C ALA A 712 -21.84 12.91 6.00
N SER A 713 -22.77 12.52 6.87
CA SER A 713 -23.86 13.38 7.36
C SER A 713 -23.36 14.60 8.13
N ARG A 714 -22.29 14.46 8.94
CA ARG A 714 -21.59 15.58 9.56
C ARG A 714 -20.96 16.51 8.51
N GLY A 715 -20.38 15.93 7.45
CA GLY A 715 -19.81 16.67 6.31
C GLY A 715 -20.84 17.49 5.53
N LEU A 716 -22.05 16.95 5.31
CA LEU A 716 -23.14 17.63 4.60
C LEU A 716 -23.53 18.98 5.26
N ARG A 717 -23.44 19.09 6.59
CA ARG A 717 -23.82 20.32 7.32
C ARG A 717 -23.00 21.56 6.93
N THR A 718 -21.77 21.38 6.43
CA THR A 718 -20.92 22.48 5.92
C THR A 718 -20.81 22.53 4.39
N PHE A 719 -21.43 21.58 3.69
CA PHE A 719 -21.30 21.37 2.24
C PHE A 719 -21.59 22.61 1.39
N HIS A 720 -22.71 23.28 1.64
CA HIS A 720 -23.10 24.48 0.89
C HIS A 720 -22.08 25.63 1.06
N LEU A 721 -21.50 25.81 2.25
CA LEU A 721 -20.43 26.80 2.49
C LEU A 721 -19.15 26.43 1.73
N ARG A 722 -18.72 25.16 1.85
CA ARG A 722 -17.50 24.64 1.22
C ARG A 722 -17.55 24.74 -0.30
N VAL A 723 -18.62 24.28 -0.94
CA VAL A 723 -18.72 24.28 -2.41
C VAL A 723 -18.89 25.71 -2.96
N ASN A 724 -19.66 26.57 -2.30
CA ASN A 724 -19.77 27.99 -2.68
C ASN A 724 -18.40 28.70 -2.66
N ARG A 725 -17.61 28.45 -1.61
CA ARG A 725 -16.26 28.99 -1.46
C ARG A 725 -15.29 28.42 -2.49
N ALA A 726 -15.29 27.09 -2.68
CA ALA A 726 -14.47 26.43 -3.69
C ALA A 726 -14.76 26.97 -5.10
N ASN A 727 -16.04 27.14 -5.46
CA ASN A 727 -16.46 27.76 -6.73
C ASN A 727 -15.94 29.20 -6.88
N SER A 728 -16.03 30.02 -5.84
CA SER A 728 -15.51 31.40 -5.87
C SER A 728 -13.99 31.47 -6.03
N ASN A 729 -13.27 30.55 -5.38
CA ASN A 729 -11.81 30.41 -5.52
C ASN A 729 -11.44 29.92 -6.93
N ALA A 730 -12.14 28.90 -7.44
CA ALA A 730 -11.93 28.31 -8.75
C ALA A 730 -12.13 29.33 -9.88
N GLN A 731 -13.19 30.16 -9.82
CA GLN A 731 -13.41 31.27 -10.74
C GLN A 731 -12.20 32.22 -10.77
N ALA A 732 -11.75 32.71 -9.61
CA ALA A 732 -10.61 33.64 -9.54
C ALA A 732 -9.29 33.03 -10.04
N VAL A 733 -9.06 31.74 -9.79
CA VAL A 733 -7.89 31.00 -10.29
C VAL A 733 -7.98 30.78 -11.80
N ALA A 734 -9.15 30.40 -12.33
CA ALA A 734 -9.37 30.21 -13.77
C ALA A 734 -9.20 31.52 -14.55
N GLU A 735 -9.69 32.65 -14.02
CA GLU A 735 -9.50 33.98 -14.61
C GLU A 735 -8.03 34.42 -14.56
N ALA A 736 -7.30 34.13 -13.48
CA ALA A 736 -5.87 34.41 -13.37
C ALA A 736 -5.03 33.56 -14.35
N LEU A 737 -5.36 32.27 -14.50
CA LEU A 737 -4.73 31.37 -15.47
C LEU A 737 -5.01 31.82 -16.90
N GLN A 738 -6.25 32.19 -17.23
CA GLN A 738 -6.64 32.66 -18.56
C GLN A 738 -5.88 33.91 -19.00
N ASN A 739 -5.59 34.82 -18.07
CA ASN A 739 -4.82 36.04 -18.36
C ASN A 739 -3.29 35.82 -18.32
N SER A 740 -2.80 34.60 -18.09
CA SER A 740 -1.37 34.31 -18.02
C SER A 740 -0.76 34.01 -19.38
N SER A 741 0.35 34.70 -19.71
CA SER A 741 1.16 34.44 -20.89
C SER A 741 1.74 33.03 -20.95
N HIS A 742 1.79 32.30 -19.82
CA HIS A 742 2.36 30.95 -19.69
C HIS A 742 1.35 29.82 -19.90
N VAL A 743 0.05 30.13 -19.93
CA VAL A 743 -1.03 29.16 -20.14
C VAL A 743 -1.39 29.11 -21.64
N LEU A 744 -1.73 27.92 -22.14
CA LEU A 744 -2.28 27.69 -23.49
C LEU A 744 -3.81 27.86 -23.48
N SER A 745 -4.48 27.16 -22.57
CA SER A 745 -5.93 27.15 -22.44
C SER A 745 -6.36 26.79 -21.00
N VAL A 746 -7.55 27.24 -20.61
CA VAL A 746 -8.19 26.92 -19.32
C VAL A 746 -9.55 26.28 -19.59
N LEU A 747 -9.79 25.14 -18.96
CA LEU A 747 -11.01 24.36 -19.03
C LEU A 747 -11.73 24.54 -17.68
N TYR A 748 -12.64 25.51 -17.64
CA TYR A 748 -13.47 25.80 -16.46
C TYR A 748 -14.87 26.29 -16.89
N PRO A 749 -15.96 25.62 -16.46
CA PRO A 749 -17.33 25.97 -16.89
C PRO A 749 -17.79 27.38 -16.47
N GLY A 750 -17.15 27.98 -15.46
CA GLY A 750 -17.41 29.34 -14.99
C GLY A 750 -16.87 30.46 -15.90
N LEU A 751 -15.90 30.18 -16.78
CA LEU A 751 -15.30 31.20 -17.64
C LEU A 751 -16.24 31.65 -18.76
N ALA A 752 -16.29 32.97 -19.00
CA ALA A 752 -17.05 33.56 -20.10
C ALA A 752 -16.66 33.01 -21.49
N SER A 753 -15.42 32.52 -21.63
CA SER A 753 -14.88 31.92 -22.86
C SER A 753 -15.16 30.42 -23.01
N HIS A 754 -15.79 29.76 -22.02
CA HIS A 754 -16.00 28.31 -22.08
C HIS A 754 -16.97 27.98 -23.22
N SER A 755 -16.67 26.97 -24.04
CA SER A 755 -17.48 26.59 -25.21
C SER A 755 -18.95 26.32 -24.86
N SER A 756 -19.17 25.80 -23.65
CA SER A 756 -20.49 25.46 -23.11
C SER A 756 -21.06 26.53 -22.16
N ARG A 757 -20.54 27.76 -22.13
CA ARG A 757 -20.91 28.76 -21.11
C ARG A 757 -22.40 29.09 -21.10
N GLU A 758 -23.03 29.23 -22.26
CA GLU A 758 -24.49 29.47 -22.34
C GLU A 758 -25.30 28.31 -21.75
N LEU A 759 -24.85 27.07 -21.96
CA LEU A 759 -25.48 25.90 -21.37
C LEU A 759 -25.31 25.88 -19.84
N VAL A 760 -24.10 26.15 -19.35
CA VAL A 760 -23.81 26.27 -17.90
C VAL A 760 -24.73 27.31 -17.25
N MET A 761 -24.95 28.47 -17.89
CA MET A 761 -25.89 29.49 -17.44
C MET A 761 -27.36 29.04 -17.37
N ARG A 762 -27.76 28.00 -18.11
CA ARG A 762 -29.11 27.42 -18.09
C ARG A 762 -29.24 26.20 -17.17
N GLN A 763 -28.17 25.42 -17.03
CA GLN A 763 -28.19 24.08 -16.43
C GLN A 763 -27.59 24.04 -15.02
N HIS A 764 -26.63 24.91 -14.68
CA HIS A 764 -26.04 24.96 -13.35
C HIS A 764 -26.73 26.00 -12.47
N ASN A 765 -26.89 25.66 -11.19
CA ASN A 765 -27.41 26.51 -10.13
C ASN A 765 -26.55 27.77 -9.92
N HIS A 766 -27.03 28.67 -9.06
CA HIS A 766 -26.31 29.88 -8.60
C HIS A 766 -25.81 30.81 -9.74
N GLY A 767 -26.56 30.89 -10.84
CA GLY A 767 -26.22 31.75 -11.98
C GLY A 767 -25.13 31.17 -12.87
N GLY A 768 -25.16 29.86 -13.12
CA GLY A 768 -24.14 29.18 -13.91
C GLY A 768 -22.82 29.04 -13.16
N ALA A 769 -22.85 28.51 -11.94
CA ALA A 769 -21.64 28.26 -11.17
C ALA A 769 -20.74 27.19 -11.84
N GLY A 770 -19.42 27.35 -11.76
CA GLY A 770 -18.45 26.51 -12.47
C GLY A 770 -18.00 25.25 -11.70
N GLY A 771 -18.20 25.21 -10.39
CA GLY A 771 -17.71 24.13 -9.50
C GLY A 771 -16.32 24.41 -8.95
N GLY A 772 -15.78 23.49 -8.14
CA GLY A 772 -14.50 23.67 -7.43
C GLY A 772 -13.24 23.30 -8.23
N ILE A 773 -13.39 22.67 -9.40
CA ILE A 773 -12.29 22.07 -10.17
C ILE A 773 -11.89 22.99 -11.34
N VAL A 774 -10.59 23.15 -11.60
CA VAL A 774 -10.04 23.93 -12.74
C VAL A 774 -8.95 23.14 -13.42
N SER A 775 -9.11 22.85 -14.71
CA SER A 775 -8.09 22.22 -15.55
C SER A 775 -7.47 23.25 -16.51
N PHE A 776 -6.19 23.11 -16.85
CA PHE A 776 -5.50 24.02 -17.79
C PHE A 776 -4.33 23.32 -18.49
N ARG A 777 -3.99 23.79 -19.69
CA ARG A 777 -2.78 23.37 -20.44
C ARG A 777 -1.71 24.45 -20.32
N ILE A 778 -0.47 24.09 -19.99
CA ILE A 778 0.67 25.02 -19.86
C ILE A 778 1.55 25.02 -21.12
N LYS A 779 2.22 26.15 -21.40
CA LYS A 779 3.21 26.25 -22.47
C LYS A 779 4.54 25.61 -22.04
N GLY A 780 5.11 24.80 -22.93
CA GLY A 780 6.42 24.16 -22.72
C GLY A 780 6.39 22.64 -22.52
N GLY A 781 5.25 21.99 -22.76
CA GLY A 781 5.13 20.52 -22.74
C GLY A 781 5.24 19.91 -21.35
N PHE A 782 5.52 18.61 -21.30
CA PHE A 782 5.55 17.80 -20.07
C PHE A 782 6.41 18.41 -18.95
N THR A 783 7.67 18.77 -19.23
CA THR A 783 8.59 19.35 -18.24
C THR A 783 8.09 20.66 -17.64
N ALA A 784 7.31 21.46 -18.38
CA ALA A 784 6.71 22.68 -17.85
C ALA A 784 5.55 22.38 -16.89
N ALA A 785 4.78 21.30 -17.13
CA ALA A 785 3.74 20.83 -16.23
C ALA A 785 4.34 20.26 -14.94
N GLU A 786 5.33 19.37 -15.05
CA GLU A 786 6.10 18.77 -13.94
C GLU A 786 6.78 19.82 -13.04
N ALA A 787 7.40 20.84 -13.63
CA ALA A 787 7.95 21.96 -12.86
C ALA A 787 6.84 22.76 -12.13
N THR A 788 5.65 22.88 -12.72
CA THR A 788 4.54 23.68 -12.16
C THR A 788 3.78 22.94 -11.06
N THR A 789 3.71 21.60 -11.08
CA THR A 789 3.26 20.80 -9.93
C THR A 789 4.27 20.89 -8.79
N SER A 790 5.56 20.75 -9.08
CA SER A 790 6.66 20.79 -8.10
C SER A 790 6.73 22.10 -7.29
N VAL A 791 6.55 23.27 -7.93
CA VAL A 791 6.67 24.58 -7.26
C VAL A 791 5.54 24.89 -6.27
N LYS A 792 4.44 24.11 -6.26
CA LYS A 792 3.42 24.22 -5.19
C LYS A 792 3.94 23.83 -3.81
N ASN A 793 4.99 23.00 -3.74
CA ASN A 793 5.58 22.59 -2.46
C ASN A 793 6.61 23.59 -1.93
N THR A 794 7.29 24.35 -2.78
CA THR A 794 8.30 25.36 -2.35
C THR A 794 7.68 26.69 -1.95
N SER A 795 6.58 27.12 -2.60
CA SER A 795 5.84 28.36 -2.31
C SER A 795 5.00 28.32 -1.01
N ARG A 796 5.17 27.29 -0.17
CA ARG A 796 4.63 27.22 1.20
C ARG A 796 5.64 27.69 2.27
N MET A 797 6.87 28.05 1.91
CA MET A 797 7.96 28.39 2.86
C MET A 797 8.26 29.89 3.06
N SER A 798 7.70 30.81 2.27
CA SER A 798 8.04 32.24 2.32
C SER A 798 6.97 33.10 3.01
N HIS A 799 7.23 33.43 4.29
CA HIS A 799 6.49 34.39 5.13
C HIS A 799 5.02 34.07 5.46
N HIS A 800 4.65 34.15 6.73
CA HIS A 800 3.41 34.82 7.14
C HIS A 800 3.56 35.38 8.57
N HIS A 801 3.16 36.64 8.74
CA HIS A 801 3.03 37.30 10.04
C HIS A 801 1.66 36.88 10.64
N PRO A 802 1.51 36.73 11.97
CA PRO A 802 0.25 36.27 12.56
C PRO A 802 -0.83 37.37 12.51
N ASP A 803 -1.92 37.12 11.78
CA ASP A 803 -3.22 37.75 12.07
C ASP A 803 -4.41 36.99 11.43
N TYR A 804 -5.46 36.75 12.23
CA TYR A 804 -6.77 36.20 11.85
C TYR A 804 -6.81 35.00 10.88
N GLN A 805 -6.71 33.78 11.42
CA GLN A 805 -7.33 32.61 10.79
C GLN A 805 -8.87 32.64 10.95
N SER A 806 -9.52 33.40 10.07
CA SER A 806 -10.94 33.24 9.77
C SER A 806 -11.14 31.90 9.02
N GLY A 807 -11.71 30.90 9.67
CA GLY A 807 -11.78 29.54 9.12
C GLY A 807 -12.64 29.41 7.86
N LEU A 808 -12.09 28.73 6.84
CA LEU A 808 -12.77 28.14 5.69
C LEU A 808 -11.88 26.99 5.17
N SER A 809 -12.47 25.81 4.97
CA SER A 809 -11.75 24.58 4.58
C SER A 809 -11.62 24.47 3.06
N ASP A 810 -10.54 25.04 2.50
CA ASP A 810 -10.37 25.26 1.05
C ASP A 810 -9.57 24.14 0.33
N GLU A 811 -9.28 23.00 0.96
CA GLU A 811 -8.46 21.90 0.37
C GLU A 811 -9.28 20.75 -0.28
N ALA A 812 -10.62 20.77 -0.17
CA ALA A 812 -11.51 19.67 -0.58
C ALA A 812 -11.79 19.53 -2.11
N ALA A 813 -10.83 19.86 -2.98
CA ALA A 813 -11.06 19.99 -4.42
C ALA A 813 -9.86 19.73 -5.37
N VAL A 814 -8.67 19.36 -4.90
CA VAL A 814 -7.48 19.24 -5.77
C VAL A 814 -6.75 17.91 -5.57
N GLU A 815 -7.32 16.82 -6.10
CA GLU A 815 -6.55 15.63 -6.52
C GLU A 815 -7.41 14.62 -7.30
N THR A 816 -7.12 14.45 -8.60
CA THR A 816 -7.24 13.17 -9.35
C THR A 816 -6.60 13.27 -10.75
N HIS A 817 -5.89 12.21 -11.14
CA HIS A 817 -5.38 11.87 -12.49
C HIS A 817 -4.20 12.64 -13.09
N ASP A 818 -3.26 11.86 -13.62
CA ASP A 818 -2.17 12.29 -14.50
C ASP A 818 -2.69 12.79 -15.85
N LEU A 819 -2.00 13.79 -16.42
CA LEU A 819 -2.24 14.30 -17.77
C LEU A 819 -0.96 14.18 -18.61
N ILE A 820 -0.56 12.94 -18.89
CA ILE A 820 0.63 12.57 -19.66
C ILE A 820 0.24 11.66 -20.84
N GLN A 821 -0.60 12.15 -21.76
CA GLN A 821 -0.83 11.48 -23.06
C GLN A 821 -1.32 12.44 -24.18
N HIS A 822 -2.19 13.41 -23.90
CA HIS A 822 -2.69 14.37 -24.91
C HIS A 822 -1.83 15.64 -25.07
N ALA A 823 -0.50 15.51 -25.04
CA ALA A 823 0.44 16.61 -25.27
C ALA A 823 1.22 16.50 -26.60
N GLU A 824 1.23 15.33 -27.23
CA GLU A 824 2.20 15.00 -28.30
C GLU A 824 1.62 15.13 -29.73
N GLU A 825 0.30 15.23 -29.89
CA GLU A 825 -0.36 15.09 -31.21
C GLU A 825 -0.53 16.39 -32.03
N GLU A 826 -0.29 17.59 -31.47
CA GLU A 826 -0.58 18.87 -32.14
C GLU A 826 0.66 19.75 -32.48
N GLU A 827 1.90 19.35 -32.16
CA GLU A 827 3.07 20.23 -32.37
C GLU A 827 3.48 20.42 -33.85
N GLU A 828 3.06 19.54 -34.78
CA GLU A 828 3.34 19.72 -36.23
C GLU A 828 2.51 20.82 -36.91
N ALA A 829 1.44 21.35 -36.28
CA ALA A 829 0.38 22.06 -37.01
C ALA A 829 0.62 23.55 -37.32
N THR A 830 1.52 24.27 -36.63
CA THR A 830 1.55 25.75 -36.69
C THR A 830 2.93 26.38 -36.93
N THR A 831 3.34 26.53 -38.20
CA THR A 831 4.56 27.26 -38.61
C THR A 831 4.33 28.34 -39.68
N ALA A 832 3.79 29.51 -39.30
CA ALA A 832 3.73 30.70 -40.16
C ALA A 832 3.73 32.05 -39.37
N PRO A 833 4.59 33.05 -39.70
CA PRO A 833 4.68 34.29 -38.90
C PRO A 833 4.36 35.61 -39.66
N LYS A 834 3.82 36.63 -38.95
CA LYS A 834 4.39 38.01 -38.80
C LYS A 834 3.42 39.11 -38.30
N LYS A 835 3.94 39.92 -37.35
CA LYS A 835 3.84 41.40 -37.19
C LYS A 835 2.47 42.12 -37.16
N GLY A 836 2.25 42.92 -36.11
CA GLY A 836 1.30 44.05 -36.08
C GLY A 836 1.52 44.95 -34.86
N MET A 837 1.86 46.23 -35.07
CA MET A 837 2.35 47.17 -34.03
C MET A 837 1.34 48.30 -33.77
N GLY A 838 1.16 48.73 -32.52
CA GLY A 838 0.29 49.86 -32.14
C GLY A 838 0.29 50.14 -30.63
N ALA A 839 0.13 51.40 -30.20
CA ALA A 839 0.33 51.81 -28.80
C ALA A 839 -0.43 53.09 -28.37
N THR A 840 -0.49 53.30 -27.05
CA THR A 840 -0.79 54.54 -26.28
C THR A 840 -2.21 55.15 -26.31
N GLY A 841 -2.67 55.55 -25.12
CA GLY A 841 -3.85 56.39 -24.87
C GLY A 841 -4.41 56.22 -23.45
N GLY A 842 -4.48 57.27 -22.64
CA GLY A 842 -5.01 57.22 -21.26
C GLY A 842 -5.21 58.60 -20.62
N LEU A 843 -5.91 58.62 -19.46
CA LEU A 843 -6.18 59.68 -18.46
C LEU A 843 -7.10 58.97 -17.40
N GLY A 844 -7.06 59.16 -16.08
CA GLY A 844 -7.13 60.38 -15.25
C GLY A 844 -8.56 60.48 -14.66
N GLU A 845 -8.85 60.59 -13.35
CA GLU A 845 -8.03 60.87 -12.14
C GLU A 845 -8.55 60.07 -10.89
N ALA A 846 -8.14 60.46 -9.68
CA ALA A 846 -8.48 59.87 -8.36
C ALA A 846 -9.01 61.00 -7.40
N PRO A 847 -9.06 60.91 -6.05
CA PRO A 847 -8.86 59.79 -5.12
C PRO A 847 -9.87 59.68 -3.94
N GLY A 848 -9.77 58.61 -3.13
CA GLY A 848 -9.73 58.78 -1.66
C GLY A 848 -10.75 58.05 -0.78
N SER A 849 -10.34 56.91 -0.21
CA SER A 849 -10.27 56.74 1.26
C SER A 849 -9.18 55.70 1.60
N LYS A 850 -8.66 55.68 2.83
CA LYS A 850 -7.63 54.72 3.28
C LYS A 850 -8.09 53.97 4.53
N THR A 851 -8.09 52.65 4.47
CA THR A 851 -8.03 51.74 5.63
C THR A 851 -7.00 50.66 5.33
N ALA A 852 -6.16 50.31 6.31
CA ALA A 852 -5.04 49.40 6.08
C ALA A 852 -5.50 47.94 5.95
N SER A 853 -5.02 47.25 4.92
CA SER A 853 -5.23 45.82 4.72
C SER A 853 -3.92 45.05 4.93
N ALA A 854 -3.90 44.09 5.86
CA ALA A 854 -2.83 43.11 5.92
C ALA A 854 -2.82 42.27 4.63
N LYS A 855 -1.64 42.00 4.08
CA LYS A 855 -1.49 41.13 2.89
C LYS A 855 -1.68 39.67 3.30
N LYS A 856 -2.86 39.11 3.08
CA LYS A 856 -3.01 37.67 2.82
C LYS A 856 -2.66 37.42 1.35
N GLU A 857 -1.80 36.43 1.10
CA GLU A 857 -1.52 36.00 -0.27
C GLU A 857 -2.68 35.19 -0.81
N SER A 858 -3.09 35.46 -2.05
CA SER A 858 -4.15 34.70 -2.69
C SER A 858 -3.62 33.39 -3.27
N ASN A 859 -4.50 32.39 -3.41
CA ASN A 859 -4.24 31.21 -4.25
C ASN A 859 -3.89 31.64 -5.70
N VAL A 860 -4.43 32.77 -6.15
CA VAL A 860 -4.08 33.43 -7.41
C VAL A 860 -2.61 33.87 -7.46
N ASP A 861 -2.03 34.29 -6.34
CA ASP A 861 -0.66 34.81 -6.33
C ASP A 861 0.38 33.69 -6.30
N LYS A 862 0.10 32.59 -5.58
CA LYS A 862 0.89 31.34 -5.65
C LYS A 862 0.90 30.72 -7.06
N VAL A 863 -0.24 30.78 -7.76
CA VAL A 863 -0.32 30.36 -9.18
C VAL A 863 0.52 31.28 -10.08
N LYS A 864 0.50 32.60 -9.88
CA LYS A 864 1.38 33.53 -10.63
C LYS A 864 2.86 33.27 -10.35
N GLU A 865 3.23 33.02 -9.10
CA GLU A 865 4.61 32.74 -8.71
C GLU A 865 5.16 31.48 -9.40
N ALA A 866 4.40 30.38 -9.36
CA ALA A 866 4.78 29.14 -10.04
C ALA A 866 5.00 29.33 -11.55
N LEU A 867 4.12 30.11 -12.20
CA LEU A 867 4.25 30.43 -13.63
C LEU A 867 5.43 31.37 -13.93
N HIS A 868 5.78 32.29 -13.02
CA HIS A 868 6.93 33.17 -13.18
C HIS A 868 8.29 32.49 -12.91
N MET A 869 8.38 31.52 -11.98
CA MET A 869 9.63 30.78 -11.76
C MET A 869 10.09 30.02 -13.01
N ASN A 870 9.15 29.51 -13.81
CA ASN A 870 9.41 28.84 -15.09
C ASN A 870 10.14 29.73 -16.11
N VAL A 871 10.07 31.07 -15.97
CA VAL A 871 10.85 32.02 -16.81
C VAL A 871 12.30 32.15 -16.35
N ARG A 872 12.55 32.12 -15.03
CA ARG A 872 13.91 32.25 -14.48
C ARG A 872 14.80 31.07 -14.85
N LEU A 873 14.24 29.86 -14.98
CA LEU A 873 14.97 28.65 -15.37
C LEU A 873 15.43 28.61 -16.85
N ARG A 874 15.20 29.66 -17.65
CA ARG A 874 15.68 29.77 -19.04
C ARG A 874 16.59 30.98 -19.31
N LEU A 875 17.13 31.64 -18.28
CA LEU A 875 18.11 32.73 -18.43
C LEU A 875 19.29 32.54 -17.45
N GLY A 876 20.44 32.12 -17.99
CA GLY A 876 21.70 32.05 -17.24
C GLY A 876 22.47 33.38 -17.19
N ASP A 877 23.30 33.51 -16.16
CA ASP A 877 24.47 34.39 -15.99
C ASP A 877 24.33 35.91 -16.26
N ALA A 878 24.16 36.69 -15.19
CA ALA A 878 24.54 38.11 -15.09
C ALA A 878 24.79 38.52 -13.60
N GLN A 879 25.49 39.65 -13.33
CA GLN A 879 26.14 39.94 -12.04
C GLN A 879 25.65 41.19 -11.26
N HIS A 880 25.70 41.10 -9.91
CA HIS A 880 26.00 42.14 -8.88
C HIS A 880 25.13 43.41 -8.66
N ILE A 881 25.41 44.13 -7.53
CA ILE A 881 24.97 45.49 -7.09
C ILE A 881 23.55 45.54 -6.45
N ILE A 882 23.28 46.08 -5.23
CA ILE A 882 24.09 46.70 -4.14
C ILE A 882 23.45 46.50 -2.72
N SER A 883 23.84 47.27 -1.68
CA SER A 883 23.53 47.13 -0.24
C SER A 883 22.65 48.24 0.39
N ALA A 884 22.19 48.03 1.64
CA ALA A 884 21.89 49.06 2.66
C ALA A 884 21.88 48.45 4.08
N GLU A 885 22.22 49.24 5.11
CA GLU A 885 22.37 48.84 6.54
C GLU A 885 21.31 49.52 7.45
N CYS A 886 21.08 49.00 8.67
CA CYS A 886 20.70 49.82 9.83
C CYS A 886 20.85 49.05 11.18
N ASP A 887 21.57 49.63 12.15
CA ASP A 887 21.69 49.14 13.54
C ASP A 887 20.69 49.83 14.48
N SER A 888 20.28 49.14 15.57
CA SER A 888 20.17 49.71 16.94
C SER A 888 19.61 48.73 17.99
N GLU A 889 20.27 48.65 19.15
CA GLU A 889 19.77 48.00 20.39
C GLU A 889 19.30 49.05 21.43
N PRO A 890 18.53 48.62 22.44
CA PRO A 890 18.51 49.29 23.75
C PRO A 890 18.70 48.34 24.97
N GLU A 891 19.38 48.84 26.01
CA GLU A 891 19.70 48.14 27.27
C GLU A 891 18.51 47.97 28.24
N ILE A 892 18.56 46.98 29.14
CA ILE A 892 17.81 46.97 30.43
C ILE A 892 18.70 46.48 31.60
N MET A 893 18.57 47.13 32.77
CA MET A 893 19.38 46.90 33.98
C MET A 893 18.99 45.66 34.82
N ILE A 894 19.95 45.14 35.61
CA ILE A 894 19.76 44.08 36.62
C ILE A 894 20.21 44.56 38.02
N PRO A 895 19.41 44.38 39.11
CA PRO A 895 19.83 44.62 40.48
C PRO A 895 20.49 43.40 41.15
N ARG A 896 21.50 43.62 42.01
CA ARG A 896 22.27 42.58 42.73
C ARG A 896 21.65 42.14 44.05
N PHE A 897 21.88 40.86 44.42
CA PHE A 897 22.10 40.42 45.81
C PHE A 897 23.29 39.44 45.89
N LEU A 898 23.80 39.15 47.10
CA LEU A 898 25.14 38.59 47.33
C LEU A 898 25.16 37.14 47.83
N TRP A 899 26.14 36.34 47.36
CA TRP A 899 26.79 35.24 48.09
C TRP A 899 28.31 35.22 47.76
N HIS A 900 29.12 34.46 48.50
CA HIS A 900 30.58 34.68 48.61
C HIS A 900 31.44 33.47 48.20
N SER A 901 32.66 33.78 47.73
CA SER A 901 33.78 32.89 47.36
C SER A 901 33.55 31.91 46.22
N TRP A 902 34.47 31.95 45.25
CA TRP A 902 34.42 31.31 43.93
C TRP A 902 35.87 31.22 43.42
N GLU A 903 36.39 30.06 43.02
CA GLU A 903 37.69 29.99 42.31
C GLU A 903 37.50 29.71 40.82
N ARG A 904 38.29 30.38 39.96
CA ARG A 904 38.19 30.28 38.50
C ARG A 904 39.21 29.27 37.96
N ALA A 905 38.74 28.37 37.11
CA ALA A 905 39.54 27.46 36.30
C ALA A 905 39.06 27.53 34.84
N THR A 906 39.92 27.16 33.89
CA THR A 906 39.57 27.19 32.46
C THR A 906 39.68 25.78 31.89
N LEU A 907 38.60 25.28 31.28
CA LEU A 907 38.60 23.99 30.59
C LEU A 907 38.13 24.22 29.14
N GLU A 908 38.95 23.77 28.19
CA GLU A 908 38.76 23.84 26.72
C GLU A 908 38.44 25.22 26.08
N GLY A 909 38.26 26.28 26.87
CA GLY A 909 38.15 27.67 26.41
C GLY A 909 37.30 28.58 27.31
N GLU A 910 36.44 28.03 28.16
CA GLU A 910 35.49 28.81 28.95
C GLU A 910 35.94 29.00 30.42
N GLU A 911 35.55 30.13 31.04
CA GLU A 911 35.75 30.36 32.48
C GLU A 911 34.75 29.55 33.30
N VAL A 912 35.23 28.46 33.91
CA VAL A 912 34.49 27.64 34.86
C VAL A 912 34.77 28.13 36.28
N VAL A 913 33.80 28.00 37.18
CA VAL A 913 33.95 28.33 38.59
C VAL A 913 33.76 27.08 39.44
N VAL A 914 34.75 26.80 40.29
CA VAL A 914 34.73 25.70 41.25
C VAL A 914 34.27 26.22 42.62
N VAL A 915 33.35 25.49 43.24
CA VAL A 915 32.96 25.64 44.66
C VAL A 915 32.97 24.26 45.29
N GLU A 916 33.75 24.08 46.34
CA GLU A 916 33.85 22.83 47.07
C GLU A 916 32.77 22.75 48.16
N ARG A 917 32.07 21.62 48.28
CA ARG A 917 31.22 21.31 49.44
C ARG A 917 31.52 19.90 49.94
N THR A 918 31.93 19.80 51.21
CA THR A 918 32.26 18.56 51.91
C THR A 918 31.19 18.23 52.94
N GLU A 919 30.41 17.18 52.72
CA GLU A 919 29.59 16.50 53.72
C GLU A 919 29.71 14.96 53.56
N PRO A 920 29.41 14.15 54.59
CA PRO A 920 30.04 12.83 54.75
C PRO A 920 29.15 11.61 54.42
N GLU A 921 29.82 10.46 54.27
CA GLU A 921 29.28 9.10 54.46
C GLU A 921 28.03 8.70 53.64
N ASP A 922 28.18 8.58 52.31
CA ASP A 922 28.55 7.27 51.75
C ASP A 922 29.20 7.36 50.35
N GLY A 923 29.87 6.29 49.92
CA GLY A 923 31.04 6.37 49.04
C GLY A 923 30.87 6.34 47.51
N GLU A 924 30.13 7.26 46.89
CA GLU A 924 30.25 7.51 45.42
C GLU A 924 30.46 9.00 45.05
N LYS A 925 31.32 9.25 44.05
CA LYS A 925 31.67 10.60 43.59
C LYS A 925 30.86 11.02 42.36
N ALA A 926 29.66 11.55 42.59
CA ALA A 926 28.87 12.19 41.53
C ALA A 926 29.47 13.57 41.15
N LEU A 927 29.89 13.72 39.89
CA LEU A 927 30.26 15.02 39.30
C LEU A 927 28.99 15.74 38.83
N PHE A 928 28.42 16.58 39.68
CA PHE A 928 27.29 17.43 39.32
C PHE A 928 27.75 18.69 38.57
N PHE A 929 27.47 18.76 37.27
CA PHE A 929 27.59 19.98 36.49
C PHE A 929 26.34 20.84 36.69
N TRP A 930 26.47 22.00 37.34
CA TRP A 930 25.42 23.01 37.43
C TRP A 930 25.85 24.25 36.64
N ASN A 931 25.07 24.60 35.61
CA ASN A 931 25.30 25.78 34.80
C ASN A 931 24.87 27.03 35.61
N LEU A 932 25.83 27.87 35.99
CA LEU A 932 25.61 29.04 36.85
C LEU A 932 25.10 30.29 36.11
N ASN A 933 24.39 30.11 34.99
CA ASN A 933 23.43 31.11 34.53
C ASN A 933 22.18 31.07 35.43
N GLY A 934 22.22 31.86 36.50
CA GLY A 934 21.12 32.08 37.44
C GLY A 934 19.93 32.85 36.85
N GLN A 935 19.50 32.51 35.64
CA GLN A 935 18.13 32.78 35.23
C GLN A 935 17.22 31.84 36.02
N THR A 936 16.17 32.38 36.63
CA THR A 936 14.97 31.58 36.89
C THR A 936 14.61 30.89 35.59
N LEU A 937 14.36 29.57 35.57
CA LEU A 937 13.85 28.89 34.37
C LEU A 937 12.66 29.70 33.87
N ALA A 938 12.85 30.37 32.75
CA ALA A 938 11.95 31.41 32.28
C ALA A 938 10.77 30.71 31.60
N ILE A 939 9.89 30.13 32.44
CA ILE A 939 8.77 29.23 32.08
C ILE A 939 8.22 29.71 30.74
N LEU A 940 8.48 28.92 29.70
CA LEU A 940 8.44 29.40 28.33
C LEU A 940 7.10 30.10 28.08
N GLN A 941 7.13 31.40 27.81
CA GLN A 941 5.89 32.16 27.62
C GLN A 941 5.25 31.73 26.30
N PRO A 942 3.92 31.57 26.25
CA PRO A 942 3.26 31.13 25.03
C PRO A 942 3.44 32.19 23.93
N ASN A 943 3.89 31.74 22.76
CA ASN A 943 4.01 32.57 21.57
C ASN A 943 2.64 33.13 21.15
N TYR A 944 1.56 32.44 21.50
CA TYR A 944 0.18 32.88 21.31
C TYR A 944 -0.78 32.17 22.30
N THR A 945 -1.79 32.89 22.80
CA THR A 945 -2.90 32.29 23.56
C THR A 945 -4.23 32.72 22.94
N THR A 946 -5.07 31.75 22.61
CA THR A 946 -6.42 31.96 22.06
C THR A 946 -7.39 32.54 23.09
N CYS A 947 -8.48 33.16 22.61
CA CYS A 947 -9.61 33.56 23.47
C CYS A 947 -10.30 32.38 24.19
N ALA A 948 -10.04 31.13 23.79
CA ALA A 948 -10.52 29.92 24.45
C ALA A 948 -9.56 29.38 25.54
N GLY A 949 -8.45 30.08 25.82
CA GLY A 949 -7.45 29.67 26.81
C GLY A 949 -6.48 28.58 26.34
N VAL A 950 -6.48 28.22 25.05
CA VAL A 950 -5.44 27.36 24.45
C VAL A 950 -4.20 28.22 24.19
N SER A 951 -3.08 27.85 24.81
CA SER A 951 -1.76 28.47 24.71
C SER A 951 -0.83 27.64 23.83
N VAL A 952 -0.04 28.28 22.97
CA VAL A 952 0.82 27.62 21.97
C VAL A 952 2.27 28.04 22.19
N TYR A 953 3.20 27.07 22.16
CA TYR A 953 4.62 27.29 22.45
C TYR A 953 5.51 26.73 21.33
N ASN A 954 6.45 27.57 20.90
CA ASN A 954 7.50 27.28 19.93
C ASN A 954 8.79 27.94 20.43
N PRO A 955 9.64 27.24 21.22
CA PRO A 955 10.92 27.77 21.67
C PRO A 955 11.86 27.99 20.49
N GLY A 956 12.29 29.24 20.28
CA GLY A 956 13.16 29.62 19.16
C GLY A 956 14.61 29.13 19.25
N ASN A 957 14.97 28.44 20.33
CA ASN A 957 16.26 27.80 20.60
C ASN A 957 16.18 26.26 20.49
N PHE A 958 15.18 25.75 19.77
CA PHE A 958 14.96 24.33 19.52
C PHE A 958 15.00 24.03 18.01
N PHE A 959 14.77 22.78 17.60
CA PHE A 959 14.76 22.45 16.17
C PHE A 959 13.61 23.14 15.43
N THR A 960 13.84 23.52 14.17
CA THR A 960 12.84 24.19 13.33
C THR A 960 11.79 23.18 12.84
N THR A 961 10.50 23.47 13.08
CA THR A 961 9.39 22.61 12.64
C THR A 961 9.22 22.61 11.13
N THR A 962 9.30 21.44 10.49
CA THR A 962 8.91 21.29 9.07
C THR A 962 7.39 21.25 8.92
N GLY A 963 6.79 22.44 8.77
CA GLY A 963 5.37 22.64 8.52
C GLY A 963 4.70 23.67 9.44
N PRO A 964 3.43 24.05 9.18
CA PRO A 964 2.71 25.09 9.93
C PRO A 964 2.04 24.54 11.21
N TRP A 965 2.76 23.69 11.95
CA TRP A 965 2.32 23.14 13.24
C TRP A 965 3.10 23.82 14.38
N SER A 966 2.95 23.36 15.63
CA SER A 966 3.66 23.94 16.77
C SER A 966 4.10 22.88 17.76
N LEU A 967 5.30 23.09 18.32
CA LEU A 967 6.03 22.14 19.16
C LEU A 967 5.23 21.73 20.40
N MET A 968 4.50 22.68 21.02
CA MET A 968 3.56 22.39 22.10
C MET A 968 2.26 23.20 22.02
N SER A 969 1.20 22.66 22.62
CA SER A 969 -0.06 23.36 22.91
C SER A 969 -0.62 22.96 24.28
N HIS A 970 -0.89 23.93 25.15
CA HIS A 970 -1.53 23.75 26.45
C HIS A 970 -3.00 24.17 26.39
N ALA A 971 -3.90 23.36 26.95
CA ALA A 971 -5.32 23.65 27.05
C ALA A 971 -5.85 23.17 28.40
N GLY A 972 -6.32 24.09 29.24
CA GLY A 972 -6.89 23.78 30.56
C GLY A 972 -5.87 23.10 31.48
N GLY A 973 -6.01 21.78 31.66
CA GLY A 973 -5.13 20.97 32.49
C GLY A 973 -4.21 20.01 31.72
N SER A 974 -4.06 20.19 30.41
CA SER A 974 -3.30 19.29 29.53
C SER A 974 -2.30 20.03 28.66
N LEU A 975 -1.06 19.53 28.61
CA LEU A 975 -0.03 19.93 27.66
C LEU A 975 0.08 18.86 26.58
N TYR A 976 0.07 19.27 25.32
CA TYR A 976 0.29 18.40 24.16
C TYR A 976 1.61 18.78 23.50
N ILE A 977 2.44 17.78 23.19
CA ILE A 977 3.72 17.90 22.50
C ILE A 977 3.66 16.94 21.30
N ALA A 978 3.98 17.42 20.10
CA ALA A 978 3.83 16.67 18.86
C ALA A 978 5.08 16.78 17.97
N GLY A 979 5.18 15.93 16.95
CA GLY A 979 6.23 16.04 15.92
C GLY A 979 7.66 15.86 16.43
N MET A 980 7.86 15.17 17.57
CA MET A 980 9.18 15.02 18.18
C MET A 980 10.01 14.00 17.40
N ARG A 981 10.79 14.52 16.46
CA ARG A 981 11.73 13.79 15.62
C ARG A 981 13.11 13.71 16.27
N GLY A 982 13.95 12.82 15.77
CA GLY A 982 15.31 12.61 16.28
C GLY A 982 16.34 13.65 15.82
N ILE A 983 15.96 14.93 15.79
CA ILE A 983 16.81 16.06 15.44
C ILE A 983 17.59 16.52 16.68
N ASP A 984 18.89 16.73 16.57
CA ASP A 984 19.69 17.40 17.59
C ASP A 984 19.35 18.91 17.60
N PRO A 985 18.82 19.49 18.70
CA PRO A 985 18.37 20.88 18.72
C PRO A 985 19.50 21.92 18.61
N ALA A 986 20.75 21.55 18.92
CA ALA A 986 21.90 22.47 18.88
C ALA A 986 22.50 22.57 17.48
N THR A 987 22.42 21.49 16.69
CA THR A 987 22.91 21.45 15.30
C THR A 987 21.80 21.55 14.24
N ASN A 988 20.54 21.43 14.65
CA ASN A 988 19.37 21.27 13.77
C ASN A 988 19.58 20.17 12.71
N SER A 989 20.29 19.10 13.08
CA SER A 989 20.63 17.97 12.21
C SER A 989 20.06 16.67 12.74
N LEU A 990 19.71 15.75 11.83
CA LEU A 990 19.16 14.44 12.21
C LEU A 990 20.25 13.55 12.82
N ALA A 991 20.00 13.02 14.02
CA ALA A 991 20.91 12.10 14.68
C ALA A 991 21.11 10.79 13.87
N PRO A 992 22.16 9.98 14.16
CA PRO A 992 22.38 8.71 13.47
C PRO A 992 21.18 7.76 13.55
N VAL A 993 20.85 7.13 12.42
CA VAL A 993 19.69 6.21 12.26
C VAL A 993 19.74 5.06 13.26
N GLY A 994 18.56 4.62 13.72
CA GLY A 994 18.41 3.62 14.76
C GLY A 994 18.33 4.23 16.16
N LEU A 995 18.91 3.55 17.15
CA LEU A 995 18.75 3.88 18.56
C LEU A 995 19.10 5.34 18.94
N PRO A 996 20.11 6.01 18.33
CA PRO A 996 20.36 7.44 18.59
C PRO A 996 19.22 8.35 18.13
N ARG A 997 18.70 8.16 16.91
CA ARG A 997 17.51 8.88 16.39
C ARG A 997 16.28 8.69 17.27
N VAL A 998 15.96 7.45 17.64
CA VAL A 998 14.82 7.14 18.52
C VAL A 998 15.02 7.78 19.91
N ARG A 999 16.23 7.74 20.47
CA ARG A 999 16.51 8.36 21.77
C ARG A 999 16.40 9.87 21.72
N GLN A 1000 16.86 10.50 20.63
CA GLN A 1000 16.77 11.94 20.47
C GLN A 1000 15.31 12.41 20.33
N ALA A 1001 14.44 11.64 19.66
CA ALA A 1001 13.01 11.94 19.56
C ALA A 1001 12.33 11.99 20.95
N TYR A 1002 12.55 10.97 21.78
CA TYR A 1002 12.03 10.94 23.15
C TYR A 1002 12.64 12.03 24.04
N ARG A 1003 13.96 12.31 23.92
CA ARG A 1003 14.61 13.39 24.66
C ARG A 1003 14.11 14.77 24.27
N ASN A 1004 13.76 14.97 23.00
CA ASN A 1004 13.17 16.23 22.53
C ASN A 1004 11.79 16.46 23.16
N MET A 1005 10.96 15.41 23.24
CA MET A 1005 9.68 15.46 23.96
C MET A 1005 9.87 15.83 25.44
N ALA A 1006 10.84 15.21 26.12
CA ALA A 1006 11.15 15.48 27.52
C ALA A 1006 11.59 16.92 27.76
N ALA A 1007 12.59 17.39 27.00
CA ALA A 1007 13.14 18.74 27.14
C ALA A 1007 12.09 19.83 26.91
N LEU A 1008 11.14 19.63 26.00
CA LEU A 1008 10.04 20.57 25.81
C LEU A 1008 9.08 20.63 27.00
N ALA A 1009 8.75 19.49 27.63
CA ALA A 1009 7.94 19.47 28.85
C ALA A 1009 8.63 20.20 30.01
N GLU A 1010 9.94 19.98 30.18
CA GLU A 1010 10.77 20.68 31.17
C GLU A 1010 10.83 22.20 30.95
N MET A 1011 10.89 22.67 29.70
CA MET A 1011 10.87 24.12 29.36
C MET A 1011 9.61 24.87 29.82
N VAL A 1012 8.51 24.16 30.05
CA VAL A 1012 7.26 24.69 30.61
C VAL A 1012 6.99 24.23 32.06
N GLY A 1013 7.97 23.59 32.71
CA GLY A 1013 7.90 23.17 34.11
C GLY A 1013 6.98 21.97 34.35
N VAL A 1014 7.01 20.98 33.46
CA VAL A 1014 6.19 19.75 33.54
C VAL A 1014 7.10 18.52 33.47
N ASP A 1015 7.24 17.80 34.58
CA ASP A 1015 8.12 16.62 34.66
C ASP A 1015 7.55 15.40 33.93
N LEU A 1016 8.42 14.46 33.52
CA LEU A 1016 8.05 13.23 32.80
C LEU A 1016 7.06 12.32 33.55
N GLU A 1017 7.01 12.38 34.87
CA GLU A 1017 6.01 11.66 35.69
C GLU A 1017 4.56 12.12 35.39
N ASN A 1018 4.38 13.34 34.86
CA ASN A 1018 3.07 13.87 34.50
C ASN A 1018 2.58 13.39 33.12
N CYS A 1019 3.31 12.49 32.44
CA CYS A 1019 2.91 12.00 31.12
C CYS A 1019 1.65 11.12 31.20
N ILE A 1020 0.58 11.53 30.53
CA ILE A 1020 -0.72 10.83 30.47
C ILE A 1020 -0.71 9.75 29.38
N ARG A 1021 -0.09 10.02 28.23
CA ARG A 1021 0.07 9.07 27.12
C ARG A 1021 1.23 9.46 26.22
N ILE A 1022 1.77 8.47 25.51
CA ILE A 1022 2.70 8.65 24.40
C ILE A 1022 2.07 8.09 23.12
N VAL A 1023 2.27 8.73 21.98
CA VAL A 1023 2.07 8.15 20.64
C VAL A 1023 3.43 8.11 19.94
N VAL A 1024 3.72 7.03 19.23
CA VAL A 1024 4.94 6.89 18.42
C VAL A 1024 4.54 6.46 17.02
N TYR A 1025 4.91 7.25 16.02
CA TYR A 1025 4.86 6.86 14.61
C TYR A 1025 6.24 6.34 14.21
N THR A 1026 6.28 5.33 13.35
CA THR A 1026 7.53 4.70 12.93
C THR A 1026 7.40 4.07 11.55
N THR A 1027 8.45 4.15 10.73
CA THR A 1027 8.44 3.57 9.36
C THR A 1027 8.74 2.08 9.31
N ASP A 1028 9.19 1.50 10.43
CA ASP A 1028 9.36 0.06 10.61
C ASP A 1028 9.18 -0.28 12.10
N MET A 1029 7.96 -0.67 12.46
CA MET A 1029 7.61 -1.02 13.83
C MET A 1029 8.38 -2.25 14.32
N TYR A 1030 8.80 -3.15 13.43
CA TYR A 1030 9.63 -4.30 13.82
C TYR A 1030 11.05 -3.86 14.22
N ARG A 1031 11.69 -2.99 13.43
CA ARG A 1031 13.05 -2.47 13.64
C ARG A 1031 13.14 -1.48 14.81
N TYR A 1032 12.13 -0.62 15.01
CA TYR A 1032 12.22 0.50 15.95
C TYR A 1032 11.40 0.36 17.25
N ARG A 1033 10.37 -0.51 17.33
CA ARG A 1033 9.66 -0.79 18.59
C ARG A 1033 10.57 -1.31 19.72
N PRO A 1034 11.57 -2.19 19.49
CA PRO A 1034 12.50 -2.61 20.55
C PRO A 1034 13.30 -1.43 21.13
N MET A 1035 13.69 -0.49 20.27
CA MET A 1035 14.39 0.74 20.66
C MET A 1035 13.47 1.66 21.49
N CYS A 1036 12.22 1.82 21.07
CA CYS A 1036 11.20 2.57 21.82
C CYS A 1036 10.94 1.96 23.21
N ASN A 1037 10.93 0.62 23.33
CA ASN A 1037 10.83 -0.05 24.63
C ASN A 1037 12.05 0.26 25.51
N GLN A 1038 13.27 0.11 24.98
CA GLN A 1038 14.49 0.43 25.70
C GLN A 1038 14.49 1.87 26.21
N ILE A 1039 14.13 2.84 25.37
CA ILE A 1039 14.17 4.26 25.75
C ILE A 1039 13.05 4.63 26.73
N GLN A 1040 11.91 3.95 26.69
CA GLN A 1040 10.87 4.12 27.72
C GLN A 1040 11.33 3.59 29.08
N ILE A 1041 12.09 2.48 29.12
CA ILE A 1041 12.76 1.99 30.34
C ILE A 1041 13.83 2.99 30.81
N GLU A 1042 14.66 3.53 29.90
CA GLU A 1042 15.69 4.55 30.22
C GLU A 1042 15.12 5.87 30.79
N LEU A 1043 13.83 6.15 30.62
CA LEU A 1043 13.18 7.40 31.04
C LEU A 1043 12.19 7.26 32.21
N TRP A 1044 11.53 6.11 32.38
CA TRP A 1044 10.58 5.86 33.49
C TRP A 1044 11.01 4.73 34.46
N GLY A 1045 12.17 4.09 34.22
CA GLY A 1045 12.74 3.03 35.06
C GLY A 1045 12.32 1.62 34.67
N ASP A 1046 12.63 0.63 35.53
CA ASP A 1046 12.31 -0.79 35.29
C ASP A 1046 10.91 -1.23 35.79
N ASP A 1047 10.15 -0.34 36.45
CA ASP A 1047 8.80 -0.66 36.95
C ASP A 1047 7.72 -0.37 35.89
N PRO A 1048 7.03 -1.39 35.33
CA PRO A 1048 6.00 -1.16 34.32
C PRO A 1048 4.77 -0.41 34.84
N ASN A 1049 4.64 -0.17 36.15
CA ASN A 1049 3.56 0.63 36.73
C ASN A 1049 3.82 2.15 36.65
N THR A 1050 5.05 2.61 36.39
CA THR A 1050 5.37 4.04 36.20
C THR A 1050 5.21 4.51 34.75
N TYR A 1051 4.93 3.59 33.81
CA TYR A 1051 4.98 3.88 32.39
C TYR A 1051 3.70 4.58 31.89
N PRO A 1052 3.81 5.70 31.16
CA PRO A 1052 2.66 6.25 30.46
C PRO A 1052 2.18 5.26 29.37
N PRO A 1053 0.86 5.07 29.20
CA PRO A 1053 0.31 4.21 28.15
C PRO A 1053 0.74 4.71 26.77
N ARG A 1054 1.38 3.84 26.00
CA ARG A 1054 1.96 4.15 24.69
C ARG A 1054 1.19 3.49 23.55
N THR A 1055 0.72 4.29 22.60
CA THR A 1055 0.32 3.81 21.27
C THR A 1055 1.55 3.82 20.35
N ILE A 1056 1.73 2.79 19.53
CA ILE A 1056 2.73 2.78 18.46
C ILE A 1056 2.04 2.45 17.14
N VAL A 1057 2.39 3.18 16.08
CA VAL A 1057 1.73 3.16 14.77
C VAL A 1057 2.81 3.01 13.70
N GLU A 1058 2.71 1.97 12.88
CA GLU A 1058 3.51 1.88 11.66
C GLU A 1058 2.92 2.81 10.58
N VAL A 1059 3.77 3.57 9.91
CA VAL A 1059 3.37 4.52 8.86
C VAL A 1059 4.29 4.38 7.65
N ASP A 1060 3.74 4.50 6.44
CA ASP A 1060 4.47 4.38 5.18
C ASP A 1060 5.69 5.33 5.10
N ARG A 1061 5.51 6.57 5.58
CA ARG A 1061 6.53 7.61 5.54
C ARG A 1061 6.37 8.62 6.68
N LEU A 1062 7.49 9.19 7.14
CA LEU A 1062 7.53 10.33 8.05
C LEU A 1062 8.19 11.55 7.38
N ASN A 1063 8.04 12.70 8.04
CA ASN A 1063 8.51 14.00 7.54
C ASN A 1063 10.03 13.99 7.30
N ASP A 1064 10.47 14.52 6.15
CA ASP A 1064 11.84 14.42 5.59
C ASP A 1064 12.50 13.02 5.71
N ASP A 1065 11.75 11.94 5.46
CA ASP A 1065 12.24 10.55 5.50
C ASP A 1065 12.84 10.13 6.87
N ASP A 1066 12.27 10.65 7.96
CA ASP A 1066 12.59 10.16 9.30
C ASP A 1066 12.08 8.72 9.53
N ILE A 1067 12.59 8.09 10.59
CA ILE A 1067 12.28 6.70 10.94
C ILE A 1067 11.32 6.59 12.13
N VAL A 1068 11.19 7.68 12.89
CA VAL A 1068 10.45 7.76 14.14
C VAL A 1068 10.02 9.19 14.46
N GLU A 1069 8.79 9.33 14.95
CA GLU A 1069 8.23 10.58 15.46
C GLU A 1069 7.44 10.29 16.72
N VAL A 1070 7.56 11.14 17.75
CA VAL A 1070 6.97 10.94 19.07
C VAL A 1070 6.03 12.09 19.41
N GLU A 1071 4.90 11.77 20.04
CA GLU A 1071 3.97 12.74 20.65
C GLU A 1071 3.76 12.38 22.12
N GLY A 1072 3.64 13.39 22.98
CA GLY A 1072 3.35 13.25 24.40
C GLY A 1072 2.17 14.10 24.82
N THR A 1073 1.27 13.55 25.63
CA THR A 1073 0.26 14.34 26.34
C THR A 1073 0.54 14.28 27.82
N PHE A 1074 0.63 15.42 28.50
CA PHE A 1074 1.00 15.55 29.91
C PHE A 1074 -0.09 16.27 30.70
N HIS A 1075 -0.17 16.00 32.01
CA HIS A 1075 -1.03 16.75 32.93
C HIS A 1075 -0.30 18.00 33.40
N ALA A 1076 -0.90 19.16 33.17
CA ALA A 1076 -0.31 20.46 33.51
C ALA A 1076 -1.38 21.45 34.00
N PRO A 1077 -1.99 21.22 35.18
CA PRO A 1077 -3.08 22.06 35.71
C PRO A 1077 -2.59 23.41 36.26
N HIS A 1078 -1.27 23.59 36.41
CA HIS A 1078 -0.65 24.79 36.98
C HIS A 1078 -0.10 25.76 35.92
N LEU A 1079 0.05 25.32 34.66
CA LEU A 1079 0.42 26.22 33.57
C LEU A 1079 -0.67 27.27 33.34
N GLY A 1080 -0.25 28.52 33.14
CA GLY A 1080 -1.16 29.67 32.94
C GLY A 1080 -1.86 30.20 34.20
N GLN A 1081 -1.75 29.54 35.36
CA GLN A 1081 -2.24 30.09 36.62
C GLN A 1081 -1.17 30.99 37.25
N GLY A 1082 -1.49 32.25 37.51
CA GLY A 1082 -0.57 33.27 38.00
C GLY A 1082 -0.13 33.15 39.46
N GLU A 1083 -0.16 31.95 40.05
CA GLU A 1083 0.25 31.71 41.43
C GLU A 1083 1.65 31.09 41.51
N LYS A 1084 2.55 31.78 42.21
CA LYS A 1084 3.86 31.23 42.57
C LYS A 1084 3.69 30.07 43.55
N LYS A 1085 4.28 28.93 43.24
CA LYS A 1085 4.85 28.06 44.29
C LYS A 1085 6.34 28.35 44.43
N CYS A 1086 6.89 27.97 45.58
CA CYS A 1086 8.14 28.50 46.15
C CYS A 1086 9.16 27.38 46.37
#